data_AF-A4I6C4-F1
#
_entry.id   AF-A4I6C4-F1
#
_cell.length_a   1.000
_cell.length_b   1.000
_cell.length_c   1.000
_cell.angle_alpha   90.00
_cell.angle_beta   90.00
_cell.angle_gamma   90.00
#
_symmetry.space_group_name_H-M   'P 1'
#
loop_
_entity.id
_entity.type
_entity.pdbx_description
1 polymer ?
#
loop_
_entity_poly.entity_id
_entity_poly.type
_entity_poly.pdbx_seq_one_letter_code
_entity_poly.pdbx_strand_id
1 'polypeptide(L)'
;MKSTYTSLSDLGTVAISHRGEIDEVKRQLDVKHGYFDAWIYGFLENKKFDVGETVAKLHRRFAMEVSELASYELTDYMRESLRKGIIGEIGTDKAGRVAFLINTKRDYPQSKHRDEQRRSFDMFVSYGTRLRKENKRCQMVMLINQDGASLFKNVDMTFQADIALRISKFYPGCVDKIYICNMSRTLATMAKPIFKRLPAIVADRIQIIDDNDIKQGVLLDLFDAEVLPVELGGKNKCDNEGLWGTYADRVEKYYAELKRAVNERGMTVKDYELESIGIDPGTAHERDAANGIATTTPQADTLVQSVCSFPAQTPSRQSSVYPAARDALQPHPPRGPRASSLGMAGANESDDPELKSLRTCRTEGSSLPSPACDEADKREAGAQETISWAEVVAPLPDSLALFFLEELLRWRTAVENSECGERYKILDSFASGLRTTTELGIRGLDVSDRKWYVGVPYPLRALYRILLVAITLMNMIYFSAALVFCAVFCADVIITLFLGLFAKPSYVFPLGAVLLMVAIQGASLCTRAADCILAVYNHNVIPLFERLGSYWGTVAEVILFFVLVIIQFIIFCVYALGSNPLRGLEVSFATGWFSALFVIVFTHVFFFTGIFASPTTRDADNRLAALPFFLALNFGNAPKEQLRELDTRFMLRTSSYVICGIPLVISVLLGISFLISRIVSLYVATFVATLVAAYMVHYYSDALSNSLSGSLLRFTLWMLTLVWCYVTLAIGLHNHNHRYGVSVIVALVLNGAFVLLAISCLRRPGRSRLLRVSYIIVMAYIFGCWITVFPLVDWRMGLFCLAIMIHNVLNIVFAPRTLIGIHASFLLAAAVMLLGVSCVLLGWYGTTLMTTKAHSRPSGPPNATTLSQLELYHRYPVCTLQLAQDGSFRVVDLALLNEVVSARTNATRSVDFNNWFGTRGVTYSGVVGEFETDGISWEMHEFLLPAAANTTVLVLNNRYAMSSIVAMVGWVDAIALSPLSIFMPYDWIDALVHTTSFTTRLIPFAAGRLVDELRDYVYLKKSQLKTNLILTGGGVAGGFLSAAAAQSKTQSIVFASPGLLHCSRKLRVSFDDYHSYVLSIGVHYGVLNYIGGQDTTVSQRVLCDASALYCMRPQFFSTALLEACGDAEGRRHVAST
;
A
#
# COMPACT_ATOMS: atom_id res chain seq x y z
N MET A 1 50.43 -39.79 3.92
CA MET A 1 49.06 -39.24 3.86
C MET A 1 48.75 -38.93 2.40
N LYS A 2 47.66 -39.43 1.81
CA LYS A 2 47.30 -39.05 0.43
C LYS A 2 46.81 -37.60 0.45
N SER A 3 47.57 -36.68 -0.16
CA SER A 3 47.16 -35.29 -0.31
C SER A 3 46.07 -35.19 -1.38
N THR A 4 44.84 -35.52 -1.04
CA THR A 4 43.68 -35.20 -1.89
C THR A 4 43.50 -33.69 -1.90
N TYR A 5 43.76 -33.09 -3.07
CA TYR A 5 43.46 -31.70 -3.38
C TYR A 5 42.05 -31.34 -2.90
N THR A 6 41.90 -30.16 -2.31
CA THR A 6 40.62 -29.62 -1.83
C THR A 6 40.54 -28.14 -2.21
N SER A 7 39.40 -27.72 -2.74
CA SER A 7 39.14 -26.30 -3.05
C SER A 7 38.78 -25.46 -1.81
N LEU A 8 38.69 -26.07 -0.62
CA LEU A 8 38.43 -25.34 0.65
C LEU A 8 39.57 -24.40 1.05
N SER A 9 40.79 -24.66 0.57
CA SER A 9 41.93 -23.73 0.71
C SER A 9 41.58 -22.32 0.24
N ASP A 10 40.80 -22.23 -0.84
CA ASP A 10 40.48 -20.98 -1.52
C ASP A 10 39.42 -20.16 -0.76
N LEU A 11 38.70 -20.81 0.17
CA LEU A 11 37.70 -20.18 1.05
C LEU A 11 38.27 -19.78 2.42
N GLY A 12 39.35 -20.42 2.88
CA GLY A 12 40.05 -20.10 4.12
C GLY A 12 39.80 -21.08 5.28
N THR A 13 40.39 -20.77 6.44
CA THR A 13 40.51 -21.71 7.59
C THR A 13 39.17 -22.22 8.15
N VAL A 14 38.13 -21.38 8.15
CA VAL A 14 36.77 -21.77 8.61
C VAL A 14 36.15 -22.80 7.68
N ALA A 15 36.36 -22.70 6.36
CA ALA A 15 35.86 -23.71 5.43
C ALA A 15 36.61 -25.04 5.59
N ILE A 16 37.92 -24.98 5.85
CA ILE A 16 38.76 -26.15 6.13
C ILE A 16 38.31 -26.88 7.42
N SER A 17 37.83 -26.18 8.45
CA SER A 17 37.35 -26.86 9.68
C SER A 17 36.11 -27.73 9.46
N HIS A 18 35.30 -27.43 8.44
CA HIS A 18 34.12 -28.23 8.05
C HIS A 18 34.41 -29.29 6.96
N ARG A 19 35.69 -29.66 6.78
CA ARG A 19 36.10 -30.67 5.79
C ARG A 19 35.47 -32.03 6.06
N GLY A 20 35.27 -32.42 7.32
CA GLY A 20 34.69 -33.73 7.67
C GLY A 20 33.25 -33.89 7.19
N GLU A 21 32.44 -32.85 7.37
CA GLU A 21 31.05 -32.78 6.91
C GLU A 21 30.98 -32.78 5.37
N ILE A 22 31.93 -32.13 4.70
CA ILE A 22 32.04 -32.14 3.23
C ILE A 22 32.47 -33.50 2.69
N ASP A 23 33.44 -34.15 3.33
CA ASP A 23 33.86 -35.50 2.98
C ASP A 23 32.70 -36.51 3.16
N GLU A 24 31.82 -36.32 4.15
CA GLU A 24 30.58 -37.08 4.30
C GLU A 24 29.52 -36.77 3.22
N VAL A 25 29.26 -35.49 2.90
CA VAL A 25 28.36 -35.11 1.79
C VAL A 25 28.84 -35.72 0.46
N LYS A 26 30.15 -35.65 0.20
CA LYS A 26 30.78 -36.27 -0.97
C LYS A 26 30.60 -37.78 -1.02
N ARG A 27 30.79 -38.46 0.12
CA ARG A 27 30.59 -39.91 0.25
C ARG A 27 29.16 -40.33 -0.12
N GLN A 28 28.16 -39.53 0.25
CA GLN A 28 26.75 -39.80 -0.10
C GLN A 28 26.40 -39.48 -1.56
N LEU A 29 27.22 -38.68 -2.26
CA LEU A 29 27.03 -38.29 -3.67
C LEU A 29 28.01 -38.99 -4.63
N ASP A 30 28.82 -39.94 -4.16
CA ASP A 30 29.94 -40.60 -4.87
C ASP A 30 30.97 -39.64 -5.52
N VAL A 31 31.14 -38.43 -4.97
CA VAL A 31 32.13 -37.44 -5.45
C VAL A 31 33.48 -37.71 -4.80
N LYS A 32 34.49 -38.12 -5.59
CA LYS A 32 35.74 -38.67 -5.03
C LYS A 32 36.93 -37.69 -5.02
N HIS A 33 36.82 -36.56 -5.69
CA HIS A 33 37.85 -35.51 -5.79
C HIS A 33 37.42 -34.22 -5.05
N GLY A 34 38.37 -33.36 -4.66
CA GLY A 34 38.05 -32.11 -3.93
C GLY A 34 37.82 -30.85 -4.78
N TYR A 35 37.77 -30.96 -6.11
CA TYR A 35 37.48 -29.82 -7.00
C TYR A 35 36.10 -29.18 -6.75
N PHE A 36 35.15 -29.90 -6.15
CA PHE A 36 33.81 -29.40 -5.84
C PHE A 36 33.64 -28.94 -4.38
N ASP A 37 34.64 -29.08 -3.52
CA ASP A 37 34.48 -28.84 -2.07
C ASP A 37 34.00 -27.43 -1.73
N ALA A 38 34.56 -26.40 -2.38
CA ALA A 38 34.13 -25.01 -2.18
C ALA A 38 32.69 -24.75 -2.65
N TRP A 39 32.25 -25.42 -3.72
CA TRP A 39 30.87 -25.37 -4.19
C TRP A 39 29.92 -26.09 -3.21
N ILE A 40 30.29 -27.27 -2.72
CA ILE A 40 29.54 -28.04 -1.72
C ILE A 40 29.44 -27.28 -0.39
N TYR A 41 30.52 -26.61 0.05
CA TYR A 41 30.53 -25.76 1.25
C TYR A 41 29.41 -24.70 1.21
N GLY A 42 29.15 -24.09 0.05
CA GLY A 42 28.08 -23.11 -0.13
C GLY A 42 26.65 -23.64 0.14
N PHE A 43 26.41 -24.92 -0.13
CA PHE A 43 25.15 -25.59 0.21
C PHE A 43 25.12 -25.99 1.69
N LEU A 44 26.26 -26.44 2.23
CA LEU A 44 26.42 -26.88 3.61
C LEU A 44 26.26 -25.72 4.61
N GLU A 45 26.89 -24.58 4.36
CA GLU A 45 26.75 -23.34 5.14
C GLU A 45 25.27 -22.91 5.19
N ASN A 46 24.58 -22.89 4.05
CA ASN A 46 23.15 -22.56 3.99
C ASN A 46 22.28 -23.49 4.84
N LYS A 47 22.70 -24.74 5.02
CA LYS A 47 22.03 -25.74 5.84
C LYS A 47 22.57 -25.86 7.26
N LYS A 48 23.31 -24.83 7.73
CA LYS A 48 23.89 -24.80 9.09
C LYS A 48 24.71 -26.05 9.40
N PHE A 49 25.41 -26.57 8.38
CA PHE A 49 26.23 -27.78 8.44
C PHE A 49 25.44 -29.10 8.64
N ASP A 50 24.13 -29.11 8.40
CA ASP A 50 23.33 -30.34 8.27
C ASP A 50 23.64 -31.05 6.94
N VAL A 51 24.38 -32.16 7.02
CA VAL A 51 24.75 -33.03 5.91
C VAL A 51 23.53 -33.57 5.16
N GLY A 52 22.51 -34.04 5.87
CA GLY A 52 21.34 -34.70 5.27
C GLY A 52 20.46 -33.73 4.48
N GLU A 53 20.21 -32.54 5.04
CA GLU A 53 19.52 -31.47 4.32
C GLU A 53 20.34 -30.95 3.13
N THR A 54 21.68 -30.97 3.23
CA THR A 54 22.61 -30.56 2.17
C THR A 54 22.55 -31.51 0.98
N VAL A 55 22.69 -32.82 1.21
CA VAL A 55 22.55 -33.87 0.18
C VAL A 55 21.17 -33.80 -0.48
N ALA A 56 20.10 -33.69 0.31
CA ALA A 56 18.73 -33.51 -0.21
C ALA A 56 18.55 -32.19 -1.00
N LYS A 57 19.35 -31.16 -0.75
CA LYS A 57 19.35 -29.91 -1.53
C LYS A 57 20.17 -30.03 -2.81
N LEU A 58 21.31 -30.73 -2.78
CA LEU A 58 22.11 -31.03 -3.97
C LEU A 58 21.35 -31.93 -4.96
N HIS A 59 20.63 -32.96 -4.50
CA HIS A 59 19.73 -33.72 -5.38
C HIS A 59 18.63 -32.85 -6.02
N ARG A 60 18.06 -31.88 -5.30
CA ARG A 60 17.11 -30.91 -5.88
C ARG A 60 17.77 -29.94 -6.86
N ARG A 61 19.06 -29.65 -6.69
CA ARG A 61 19.87 -28.88 -7.64
C ARG A 61 20.10 -29.68 -8.92
N PHE A 62 20.56 -30.93 -8.84
CA PHE A 62 20.72 -31.80 -10.01
C PHE A 62 19.39 -32.04 -10.75
N ALA A 63 18.28 -32.21 -10.02
CA ALA A 63 16.96 -32.32 -10.62
C ALA A 63 16.54 -31.05 -11.39
N MET A 64 16.88 -29.86 -10.88
CA MET A 64 16.68 -28.59 -11.58
C MET A 64 17.59 -28.47 -12.82
N GLU A 65 18.83 -28.93 -12.73
CA GLU A 65 19.76 -28.95 -13.88
C GLU A 65 19.20 -29.76 -15.05
N VAL A 66 18.64 -30.93 -14.79
CA VAL A 66 18.04 -31.78 -15.83
C VAL A 66 16.67 -31.26 -16.29
N SER A 67 15.78 -30.90 -15.37
CA SER A 67 14.38 -30.57 -15.71
C SER A 67 14.13 -29.13 -16.14
N GLU A 68 14.95 -28.18 -15.69
CA GLU A 68 14.85 -26.75 -16.01
C GLU A 68 16.06 -26.28 -16.81
N LEU A 69 17.27 -26.33 -16.25
CA LEU A 69 18.43 -25.68 -16.88
C LEU A 69 18.79 -26.30 -18.24
N ALA A 70 18.71 -27.62 -18.42
CA ALA A 70 18.96 -28.28 -19.70
C ALA A 70 17.75 -28.28 -20.64
N SER A 71 16.56 -27.85 -20.19
CA SER A 71 15.34 -27.85 -21.00
C SER A 71 15.03 -26.49 -21.65
N TYR A 72 15.62 -25.37 -21.19
CA TYR A 72 15.31 -24.06 -21.78
C TYR A 72 15.70 -23.97 -23.26
N GLU A 73 14.90 -23.21 -24.00
CA GLU A 73 15.11 -22.85 -25.40
C GLU A 73 15.43 -21.35 -25.46
N LEU A 74 16.46 -20.99 -26.23
CA LEU A 74 16.80 -19.58 -26.44
C LEU A 74 15.80 -18.98 -27.42
N THR A 75 14.85 -18.21 -26.89
CA THR A 75 13.95 -17.36 -27.69
C THR A 75 14.70 -16.14 -28.21
N ASP A 76 14.17 -15.49 -29.24
CA ASP A 76 14.81 -14.28 -29.80
C ASP A 76 14.83 -13.13 -28.79
N TYR A 77 13.82 -13.02 -27.93
CA TYR A 77 13.84 -12.11 -26.78
C TYR A 77 14.99 -12.40 -25.82
N MET A 78 15.26 -13.68 -25.52
CA MET A 78 16.43 -14.04 -24.70
C MET A 78 17.74 -13.67 -25.40
N ARG A 79 17.91 -13.97 -26.70
CA ARG A 79 19.11 -13.59 -27.48
C ARG A 79 19.35 -12.08 -27.50
N GLU A 80 18.30 -11.30 -27.65
CA GLU A 80 18.33 -9.83 -27.61
C GLU A 80 18.69 -9.35 -26.19
N SER A 81 18.05 -9.91 -25.15
CA SER A 81 18.30 -9.57 -23.75
C SER A 81 19.73 -9.91 -23.29
N LEU A 82 20.33 -10.99 -23.79
CA LEU A 82 21.73 -11.34 -23.51
C LEU A 82 22.70 -10.29 -24.09
N ARG A 83 22.36 -9.68 -25.23
CA ARG A 83 23.21 -8.71 -25.96
C ARG A 83 23.04 -7.26 -25.52
N LYS A 84 21.99 -6.93 -24.73
CA LYS A 84 21.74 -5.58 -24.19
C LYS A 84 22.75 -5.07 -23.15
N GLY A 85 23.76 -5.85 -22.77
CA GLY A 85 24.75 -5.42 -21.78
C GLY A 85 24.15 -5.12 -20.40
N ILE A 86 23.06 -5.81 -20.03
CA ILE A 86 22.42 -5.72 -18.71
C ILE A 86 23.29 -6.40 -17.65
N ILE A 87 23.84 -7.58 -17.96
CA ILE A 87 24.76 -8.34 -17.11
C ILE A 87 26.02 -8.65 -17.93
N GLY A 88 27.21 -8.40 -17.36
CA GLY A 88 28.50 -8.69 -17.98
C GLY A 88 29.56 -9.12 -16.97
N GLU A 89 30.43 -10.06 -17.35
CA GLU A 89 31.62 -10.43 -16.56
C GLU A 89 32.74 -9.41 -16.79
N ILE A 90 33.16 -8.71 -15.73
CA ILE A 90 34.21 -7.66 -15.80
C ILE A 90 35.60 -8.15 -15.36
N GLY A 91 35.68 -9.30 -14.71
CA GLY A 91 36.92 -9.89 -14.20
C GLY A 91 36.72 -10.66 -12.90
N THR A 92 37.71 -10.62 -12.01
CA THR A 92 37.65 -11.19 -10.66
C THR A 92 37.97 -10.14 -9.61
N ASP A 93 37.41 -10.28 -8.41
CA ASP A 93 37.81 -9.47 -7.26
C ASP A 93 39.12 -9.99 -6.62
N LYS A 94 39.62 -9.30 -5.59
CA LYS A 94 40.88 -9.68 -4.91
C LYS A 94 40.79 -11.00 -4.11
N ALA A 95 39.58 -11.51 -3.86
CA ALA A 95 39.35 -12.85 -3.30
C ALA A 95 39.25 -13.92 -4.42
N GLY A 96 39.41 -13.52 -5.68
CA GLY A 96 39.29 -14.32 -6.88
C GLY A 96 37.85 -14.64 -7.30
N ARG A 97 36.83 -14.10 -6.63
CA ARG A 97 35.42 -14.33 -6.96
C ARG A 97 35.10 -13.65 -8.29
N VAL A 98 34.28 -14.28 -9.12
CA VAL A 98 33.91 -13.74 -10.45
C VAL A 98 33.05 -12.49 -10.28
N ALA A 99 33.45 -11.38 -10.90
CA ALA A 99 32.77 -10.10 -10.79
C ALA A 99 31.81 -9.88 -11.96
N PHE A 100 30.51 -9.80 -11.67
CA PHE A 100 29.48 -9.43 -12.64
C PHE A 100 29.03 -7.99 -12.40
N LEU A 101 29.11 -7.16 -13.45
CA LEU A 101 28.48 -5.84 -13.49
C LEU A 101 27.03 -6.01 -13.97
N ILE A 102 26.09 -5.42 -13.25
CA ILE A 102 24.67 -5.36 -13.60
C ILE A 102 24.30 -3.90 -13.78
N ASN A 103 24.06 -3.46 -15.02
CA ASN A 103 23.69 -2.08 -15.34
C ASN A 103 22.17 -1.94 -15.42
N THR A 104 21.54 -1.51 -14.32
CA THR A 104 20.08 -1.49 -14.20
C THR A 104 19.40 -0.44 -15.08
N LYS A 105 20.10 0.62 -15.49
CA LYS A 105 19.61 1.62 -16.47
C LYS A 105 19.20 0.99 -17.82
N ARG A 106 19.78 -0.17 -18.17
CA ARG A 106 19.47 -0.93 -19.39
C ARG A 106 18.38 -1.98 -19.22
N ASP A 107 18.06 -2.36 -17.98
CA ASP A 107 17.02 -3.35 -17.72
C ASP A 107 15.64 -2.69 -17.71
N TYR A 108 14.74 -3.14 -18.58
CA TYR A 108 13.36 -2.69 -18.65
C TYR A 108 12.45 -3.90 -18.43
N PRO A 109 12.34 -4.41 -17.19
CA PRO A 109 11.60 -5.64 -16.90
C PRO A 109 10.12 -5.47 -17.26
N GLN A 110 9.59 -6.48 -17.97
CA GLN A 110 8.18 -6.54 -18.36
C GLN A 110 7.59 -7.84 -17.82
N SER A 111 6.47 -7.74 -17.09
CA SER A 111 5.85 -8.88 -16.40
C SER A 111 5.61 -10.09 -17.31
N LYS A 112 5.19 -9.87 -18.57
CA LYS A 112 5.00 -10.92 -19.59
C LYS A 112 6.27 -11.71 -19.96
N HIS A 113 7.46 -11.16 -19.73
CA HIS A 113 8.75 -11.78 -20.04
C HIS A 113 9.48 -12.29 -18.79
N ARG A 114 8.87 -12.21 -17.59
CA ARG A 114 9.54 -12.56 -16.32
C ARG A 114 10.07 -13.99 -16.28
N ASP A 115 9.35 -14.95 -16.85
CA ASP A 115 9.83 -16.34 -16.96
C ASP A 115 11.06 -16.46 -17.86
N GLU A 116 11.13 -15.73 -18.96
CA GLU A 116 12.30 -15.69 -19.85
C GLU A 116 13.48 -14.98 -19.17
N GLN A 117 13.25 -13.85 -18.50
CA GLN A 117 14.28 -13.16 -17.71
C GLN A 117 14.84 -14.05 -16.59
N ARG A 118 14.00 -14.88 -15.94
CA ARG A 118 14.45 -15.88 -14.94
C ARG A 118 15.33 -16.97 -15.58
N ARG A 119 15.00 -17.43 -16.79
CA ARG A 119 15.83 -18.39 -17.55
C ARG A 119 17.18 -17.77 -17.92
N SER A 120 17.19 -16.55 -18.44
CA SER A 120 18.43 -15.81 -18.74
C SER A 120 19.29 -15.61 -17.49
N PHE A 121 18.69 -15.31 -16.33
CA PHE A 121 19.41 -15.23 -15.06
C PHE A 121 20.07 -16.56 -14.67
N ASP A 122 19.36 -17.69 -14.77
CA ASP A 122 19.94 -19.00 -14.47
C ASP A 122 21.12 -19.32 -15.41
N MET A 123 21.05 -18.94 -16.70
CA MET A 123 22.16 -19.06 -17.65
C MET A 123 23.38 -18.22 -17.22
N PHE A 124 23.16 -16.93 -16.91
CA PHE A 124 24.20 -16.02 -16.44
C PHE A 124 24.88 -16.52 -15.16
N VAL A 125 24.10 -16.95 -14.15
CA VAL A 125 24.67 -17.44 -12.88
C VAL A 125 25.35 -18.79 -13.06
N SER A 126 24.83 -19.69 -13.91
CA SER A 126 25.56 -20.93 -14.24
C SER A 126 26.93 -20.61 -14.85
N TYR A 127 26.97 -19.74 -15.87
CA TYR A 127 28.23 -19.29 -16.47
C TYR A 127 29.16 -18.60 -15.46
N GLY A 128 28.63 -17.74 -14.60
CA GLY A 128 29.41 -16.99 -13.60
C GLY A 128 29.98 -17.87 -12.48
N THR A 129 29.27 -18.95 -12.11
CA THR A 129 29.64 -19.88 -11.02
C THR A 129 30.33 -21.16 -11.52
N ARG A 130 30.72 -21.18 -12.80
CA ARG A 130 31.42 -22.31 -13.42
C ARG A 130 32.75 -22.62 -12.74
N LEU A 131 33.17 -23.89 -12.75
CA LEU A 131 34.52 -24.28 -12.39
C LEU A 131 35.52 -23.67 -13.38
N ARG A 132 36.67 -23.16 -12.91
CA ARG A 132 37.71 -22.58 -13.76
C ARG A 132 39.08 -23.15 -13.46
N LYS A 133 39.98 -23.09 -14.45
CA LYS A 133 41.35 -23.60 -14.32
C LYS A 133 42.21 -22.71 -13.40
N GLU A 134 41.88 -21.43 -13.31
CA GLU A 134 42.46 -20.45 -12.41
C GLU A 134 41.89 -20.60 -10.98
N ASN A 135 40.57 -20.45 -10.78
CA ASN A 135 39.92 -20.45 -9.46
C ASN A 135 38.75 -21.44 -9.37
N LYS A 136 38.71 -22.25 -8.29
CA LYS A 136 37.78 -23.39 -8.11
C LYS A 136 36.70 -23.10 -7.05
N ARG A 137 36.66 -21.87 -6.50
CA ARG A 137 35.63 -21.43 -5.54
C ARG A 137 34.19 -21.60 -6.03
N CYS A 138 33.96 -21.53 -7.35
CA CYS A 138 32.60 -21.46 -7.94
C CYS A 138 31.74 -20.32 -7.37
N GLN A 139 32.37 -19.25 -6.88
CA GLN A 139 31.73 -18.09 -6.27
C GLN A 139 31.80 -16.87 -7.18
N MET A 140 30.75 -16.05 -7.13
CA MET A 140 30.65 -14.77 -7.84
C MET A 140 30.16 -13.66 -6.90
N VAL A 141 30.45 -12.42 -7.31
CA VAL A 141 29.92 -11.18 -6.72
C VAL A 141 29.20 -10.37 -7.79
N MET A 142 28.13 -9.67 -7.40
CA MET A 142 27.35 -8.82 -8.29
C MET A 142 27.52 -7.34 -7.88
N LEU A 143 27.99 -6.51 -8.82
CA LEU A 143 28.02 -5.05 -8.72
C LEU A 143 26.79 -4.52 -9.46
N ILE A 144 25.76 -4.11 -8.74
CA ILE A 144 24.53 -3.55 -9.31
C ILE A 144 24.69 -2.03 -9.38
N ASN A 145 24.98 -1.49 -10.57
CA ASN A 145 24.99 -0.05 -10.79
C ASN A 145 23.54 0.46 -10.91
N GLN A 146 23.14 1.36 -10.01
CA GLN A 146 21.86 2.06 -10.00
C GLN A 146 21.93 3.45 -10.67
N ASP A 147 23.08 3.87 -11.19
CA ASP A 147 23.22 5.19 -11.82
C ASP A 147 22.30 5.35 -13.04
N GLY A 148 21.55 6.45 -13.06
CA GLY A 148 20.50 6.73 -14.04
C GLY A 148 19.31 5.76 -14.04
N ALA A 149 19.21 4.81 -13.10
CA ALA A 149 18.10 3.85 -13.05
C ALA A 149 16.83 4.45 -12.42
N SER A 150 15.69 4.27 -13.08
CA SER A 150 14.39 4.69 -12.58
C SER A 150 13.76 3.61 -11.70
N LEU A 151 13.42 4.01 -10.47
CA LEU A 151 12.70 3.23 -9.46
C LEU A 151 11.41 2.55 -9.98
N PHE A 152 10.82 3.06 -11.06
CA PHE A 152 9.55 2.58 -11.61
C PHE A 152 9.67 1.85 -12.96
N LYS A 153 10.71 2.14 -13.76
CA LYS A 153 10.92 1.51 -15.08
C LYS A 153 11.90 0.35 -15.05
N ASN A 154 12.89 0.41 -14.15
CA ASN A 154 14.02 -0.52 -14.11
C ASN A 154 13.96 -1.53 -12.94
N VAL A 155 12.97 -1.39 -12.03
CA VAL A 155 12.88 -2.19 -10.79
C VAL A 155 11.55 -2.97 -10.74
N ASP A 156 11.58 -4.23 -11.18
CA ASP A 156 10.49 -5.19 -10.89
C ASP A 156 10.78 -5.87 -9.54
N MET A 157 10.12 -5.39 -8.48
CA MET A 157 10.27 -5.93 -7.12
C MET A 157 9.88 -7.41 -7.00
N THR A 158 8.91 -7.87 -7.81
CA THR A 158 8.49 -9.27 -7.84
C THR A 158 9.54 -10.14 -8.52
N PHE A 159 10.13 -9.68 -9.62
CA PHE A 159 11.27 -10.37 -10.24
C PHE A 159 12.47 -10.43 -9.29
N GLN A 160 12.82 -9.35 -8.58
CA GLN A 160 13.89 -9.37 -7.58
C GLN A 160 13.63 -10.38 -6.45
N ALA A 161 12.38 -10.50 -5.98
CA ALA A 161 12.00 -11.50 -4.99
C ALA A 161 12.09 -12.93 -5.54
N ASP A 162 11.66 -13.17 -6.79
CA ASP A 162 11.79 -14.45 -7.48
C ASP A 162 13.26 -14.85 -7.67
N ILE A 163 14.12 -13.90 -8.07
CA ILE A 163 15.57 -14.09 -8.19
C ILE A 163 16.22 -14.38 -6.84
N ALA A 164 15.88 -13.64 -5.78
CA ALA A 164 16.37 -13.93 -4.43
C ALA A 164 15.94 -15.34 -3.96
N LEU A 165 14.71 -15.75 -4.24
CA LEU A 165 14.24 -17.11 -3.95
C LEU A 165 14.98 -18.16 -4.81
N ARG A 166 15.27 -17.86 -6.08
CA ARG A 166 16.04 -18.72 -7.00
C ARG A 166 17.46 -18.95 -6.49
N ILE A 167 18.18 -17.87 -6.12
CA ILE A 167 19.51 -17.92 -5.50
C ILE A 167 19.44 -18.76 -4.21
N SER A 168 18.52 -18.41 -3.30
CA SER A 168 18.37 -19.12 -2.02
C SER A 168 18.06 -20.61 -2.21
N LYS A 169 17.36 -21.01 -3.27
CA LYS A 169 16.94 -22.40 -3.52
C LYS A 169 17.99 -23.22 -4.25
N PHE A 170 18.66 -22.66 -5.25
CA PHE A 170 19.51 -23.43 -6.19
C PHE A 170 20.96 -22.94 -6.33
N TYR A 171 21.30 -21.74 -5.87
CA TYR A 171 22.65 -21.19 -5.92
C TYR A 171 23.13 -20.65 -4.54
N PRO A 172 22.85 -21.34 -3.40
CA PRO A 172 23.33 -20.92 -2.09
C PRO A 172 24.86 -20.95 -2.04
N GLY A 173 25.48 -19.97 -1.41
CA GLY A 173 26.95 -19.86 -1.38
C GLY A 173 27.58 -19.35 -2.67
N CYS A 174 27.03 -19.68 -3.83
CA CYS A 174 27.59 -19.34 -5.15
C CYS A 174 27.52 -17.84 -5.46
N VAL A 175 26.40 -17.17 -5.16
CA VAL A 175 26.33 -15.70 -5.13
C VAL A 175 26.75 -15.25 -3.73
N ASP A 176 27.99 -14.79 -3.59
CA ASP A 176 28.61 -14.54 -2.29
C ASP A 176 28.27 -13.15 -1.72
N LYS A 177 28.34 -12.12 -2.57
CA LYS A 177 27.96 -10.74 -2.24
C LYS A 177 27.24 -10.06 -3.39
N ILE A 178 26.28 -9.21 -3.03
CA ILE A 178 25.52 -8.35 -3.94
C ILE A 178 25.74 -6.91 -3.45
N TYR A 179 26.57 -6.15 -4.17
CA TYR A 179 26.82 -4.75 -3.90
C TYR A 179 25.86 -3.90 -4.72
N ILE A 180 25.10 -3.02 -4.09
CA ILE A 180 24.24 -2.04 -4.76
C ILE A 180 24.94 -0.70 -4.70
N CYS A 181 25.40 -0.23 -5.87
CA CYS A 181 26.26 0.93 -6.06
C CYS A 181 25.46 2.10 -6.68
N ASN A 182 25.94 3.33 -6.48
CA ASN A 182 25.30 4.57 -6.96
C ASN A 182 23.83 4.72 -6.54
N MET A 183 23.49 4.23 -5.33
CA MET A 183 22.15 4.30 -4.79
C MET A 183 21.99 5.50 -3.85
N SER A 184 21.17 6.46 -4.26
CA SER A 184 20.86 7.65 -3.45
C SER A 184 20.44 7.30 -2.01
N ARG A 185 20.86 8.14 -1.05
CA ARG A 185 20.61 7.93 0.39
C ARG A 185 19.12 7.72 0.74
N THR A 186 18.23 8.37 0.01
CA THR A 186 16.77 8.19 0.13
C THR A 186 16.32 6.81 -0.35
N LEU A 187 16.79 6.37 -1.53
CA LEU A 187 16.49 5.04 -2.06
C LEU A 187 17.05 3.93 -1.17
N ALA A 188 18.29 4.09 -0.68
CA ALA A 188 18.90 3.17 0.29
C ALA A 188 18.07 3.04 1.59
N THR A 189 17.48 4.15 2.06
CA THR A 189 16.63 4.15 3.26
C THR A 189 15.29 3.44 3.00
N MET A 190 14.70 3.59 1.82
CA MET A 190 13.47 2.88 1.43
C MET A 190 13.69 1.39 1.12
N ALA A 191 14.83 1.04 0.54
CA ALA A 191 15.15 -0.32 0.12
C ALA A 191 15.58 -1.22 1.29
N LYS A 192 16.25 -0.70 2.33
CA LYS A 192 16.67 -1.47 3.52
C LYS A 192 15.53 -2.28 4.18
N PRO A 193 14.34 -1.71 4.48
CA PRO A 193 13.18 -2.47 4.97
C PRO A 193 12.66 -3.56 4.00
N ILE A 194 12.84 -3.37 2.70
CA ILE A 194 12.38 -4.29 1.66
C ILE A 194 13.34 -5.47 1.54
N PHE A 195 14.66 -5.23 1.51
CA PHE A 195 15.67 -6.30 1.50
C PHE A 195 15.60 -7.19 2.74
N LYS A 196 15.21 -6.65 3.91
CA LYS A 196 14.93 -7.44 5.12
C LYS A 196 13.75 -8.43 4.98
N ARG A 197 12.92 -8.33 3.93
CA ARG A 197 11.84 -9.30 3.64
C ARG A 197 12.28 -10.43 2.69
N LEU A 198 13.45 -10.32 2.07
CA LEU A 198 14.03 -11.41 1.27
C LEU A 198 14.45 -12.57 2.19
N PRO A 199 14.64 -13.79 1.67
CA PRO A 199 15.23 -14.88 2.44
C PRO A 199 16.54 -14.43 3.09
N ALA A 200 16.72 -14.67 4.40
CA ALA A 200 17.83 -14.11 5.19
C ALA A 200 19.20 -14.32 4.52
N ILE A 201 19.46 -15.52 3.97
CA ILE A 201 20.72 -15.81 3.25
C ILE A 201 21.02 -14.86 2.08
N VAL A 202 20.01 -14.28 1.41
CA VAL A 202 20.22 -13.27 0.37
C VAL A 202 20.28 -11.88 1.00
N ALA A 203 19.42 -11.58 1.98
CA ALA A 203 19.40 -10.29 2.67
C ALA A 203 20.76 -9.96 3.32
N ASP A 204 21.39 -10.93 3.99
CA ASP A 204 22.68 -10.79 4.68
C ASP A 204 23.88 -10.68 3.71
N ARG A 205 23.65 -10.96 2.42
CA ARG A 205 24.65 -10.84 1.33
C ARG A 205 24.53 -9.54 0.53
N ILE A 206 23.46 -8.75 0.75
CA ILE A 206 23.28 -7.45 0.13
C ILE A 206 24.04 -6.39 0.94
N GLN A 207 24.91 -5.64 0.27
CA GLN A 207 25.57 -4.46 0.82
C GLN A 207 25.24 -3.25 -0.06
N ILE A 208 24.96 -2.11 0.56
CA ILE A 208 24.68 -0.85 -0.11
C ILE A 208 25.93 -0.01 0.01
N ILE A 209 26.45 0.45 -1.12
CA ILE A 209 27.61 1.34 -1.22
C ILE A 209 27.10 2.63 -1.86
N ASP A 210 27.14 3.73 -1.10
CA ASP A 210 26.62 5.01 -1.60
C ASP A 210 27.68 5.79 -2.40
N ASP A 211 27.25 6.87 -3.06
CA ASP A 211 28.09 7.68 -3.94
C ASP A 211 29.32 8.28 -3.23
N ASN A 212 29.30 8.41 -1.88
CA ASN A 212 30.44 8.87 -1.11
C ASN A 212 31.39 7.72 -0.80
N ASP A 213 30.90 6.53 -0.45
CA ASP A 213 31.72 5.33 -0.25
C ASP A 213 32.49 4.97 -1.54
N ILE A 214 31.86 5.14 -2.71
CA ILE A 214 32.51 4.97 -4.02
C ILE A 214 33.65 6.00 -4.21
N LYS A 215 33.42 7.28 -3.91
CA LYS A 215 34.44 8.34 -3.99
C LYS A 215 35.57 8.17 -2.97
N GLN A 216 35.30 7.54 -1.82
CA GLN A 216 36.32 7.17 -0.83
C GLN A 216 37.15 5.95 -1.27
N GLY A 217 36.77 5.27 -2.36
CA GLY A 217 37.51 4.12 -2.88
C GLY A 217 37.20 2.80 -2.17
N VAL A 218 36.09 2.67 -1.44
CA VAL A 218 35.73 1.43 -0.72
C VAL A 218 35.66 0.20 -1.65
N LEU A 219 35.31 0.40 -2.93
CA LEU A 219 35.35 -0.68 -3.93
C LEU A 219 36.78 -1.05 -4.35
N LEU A 220 37.76 -0.13 -4.29
CA LEU A 220 39.16 -0.39 -4.61
C LEU A 220 39.86 -1.22 -3.52
N ASP A 221 39.30 -1.33 -2.31
CA ASP A 221 39.78 -2.28 -1.31
C ASP A 221 39.45 -3.73 -1.72
N LEU A 222 38.32 -3.94 -2.41
CA LEU A 222 37.78 -5.25 -2.78
C LEU A 222 38.15 -5.70 -4.20
N PHE A 223 38.26 -4.76 -5.14
CA PHE A 223 38.54 -4.99 -6.55
C PHE A 223 39.82 -4.27 -6.98
N ASP A 224 40.55 -4.83 -7.94
CA ASP A 224 41.66 -4.11 -8.57
C ASP A 224 41.13 -3.01 -9.50
N ALA A 225 41.86 -1.89 -9.58
CA ALA A 225 41.44 -0.73 -10.37
C ALA A 225 41.24 -1.06 -11.87
N GLU A 226 42.00 -2.02 -12.41
CA GLU A 226 41.88 -2.46 -13.81
C GLU A 226 40.67 -3.38 -14.06
N VAL A 227 40.05 -3.93 -13.00
CA VAL A 227 38.80 -4.72 -13.09
C VAL A 227 37.58 -3.82 -12.90
N LEU A 228 37.64 -2.88 -11.97
CA LEU A 228 36.52 -2.03 -11.59
C LEU A 228 36.15 -1.02 -12.70
N PRO A 229 34.86 -0.83 -13.05
CA PRO A 229 34.44 0.14 -14.06
C PRO A 229 34.78 1.59 -13.69
N VAL A 230 34.98 2.44 -14.69
CA VAL A 230 35.25 3.88 -14.49
C VAL A 230 34.14 4.57 -13.68
N GLU A 231 32.87 4.21 -13.94
CA GLU A 231 31.68 4.72 -13.22
C GLU A 231 31.66 4.39 -11.71
N LEU A 232 32.46 3.40 -11.29
CA LEU A 232 32.57 2.93 -9.91
C LEU A 232 33.95 3.28 -9.29
N GLY A 233 34.71 4.17 -9.92
CA GLY A 233 36.02 4.64 -9.43
C GLY A 233 37.24 3.84 -9.91
N GLY A 234 37.06 2.92 -10.85
CA GLY A 234 38.16 2.16 -11.47
C GLY A 234 38.66 2.74 -12.80
N LYS A 235 39.34 1.90 -13.57
CA LYS A 235 39.92 2.21 -14.89
C LYS A 235 39.31 1.39 -16.03
N ASN A 236 38.54 0.34 -15.73
CA ASN A 236 38.03 -0.58 -16.73
C ASN A 236 36.97 0.08 -17.62
N LYS A 237 37.29 0.30 -18.90
CA LYS A 237 36.32 0.77 -19.92
C LYS A 237 35.58 -0.43 -20.54
N CYS A 238 34.92 -1.22 -19.69
CA CYS A 238 34.18 -2.42 -20.09
C CYS A 238 32.84 -2.14 -20.80
N ASP A 239 32.40 -0.88 -20.83
CA ASP A 239 31.07 -0.51 -21.28
C ASP A 239 31.01 -0.20 -22.80
N ASN A 240 31.04 -1.27 -23.60
CA ASN A 240 31.03 -1.20 -25.07
C ASN A 240 30.16 -2.32 -25.65
N GLU A 241 29.28 -1.99 -26.59
CA GLU A 241 28.34 -2.91 -27.26
C GLU A 241 29.03 -4.14 -27.87
N GLY A 242 30.23 -3.97 -28.46
CA GLY A 242 31.01 -5.09 -29.01
C GLY A 242 31.48 -6.08 -27.94
N LEU A 243 31.74 -5.62 -26.71
CA LEU A 243 32.07 -6.49 -25.58
C LEU A 243 30.84 -7.23 -25.06
N TRP A 244 29.66 -6.60 -25.07
CA TRP A 244 28.40 -7.23 -24.67
C TRP A 244 28.01 -8.35 -25.64
N GLY A 245 28.13 -8.13 -26.95
CA GLY A 245 27.94 -9.17 -27.97
C GLY A 245 28.89 -10.35 -27.76
N THR A 246 30.20 -10.07 -27.62
CA THR A 246 31.23 -11.10 -27.35
C THR A 246 30.99 -11.86 -26.04
N TYR A 247 30.41 -11.21 -25.02
CA TYR A 247 30.02 -11.88 -23.78
C TYR A 247 28.79 -12.77 -23.96
N ALA A 248 27.75 -12.27 -24.63
CA ALA A 248 26.55 -13.06 -24.96
C ALA A 248 26.91 -14.33 -25.74
N ASP A 249 27.74 -14.22 -26.79
CA ASP A 249 28.16 -15.36 -27.60
C ASP A 249 28.92 -16.43 -26.77
N ARG A 250 29.70 -16.01 -25.77
CA ARG A 250 30.37 -16.94 -24.82
C ARG A 250 29.39 -17.64 -23.89
N VAL A 251 28.37 -16.92 -23.39
CA VAL A 251 27.31 -17.50 -22.55
C VAL A 251 26.45 -18.48 -23.36
N GLU A 252 26.05 -18.11 -24.59
CA GLU A 252 25.29 -18.97 -25.49
C GLU A 252 26.06 -20.25 -25.85
N LYS A 253 27.37 -20.14 -26.15
CA LYS A 253 28.24 -21.29 -26.42
C LYS A 253 28.35 -22.24 -25.22
N TYR A 254 28.72 -21.72 -24.04
CA TYR A 254 28.80 -22.53 -22.81
C TYR A 254 27.47 -23.23 -22.53
N TYR A 255 26.35 -22.51 -22.66
CA TYR A 255 25.04 -23.05 -22.37
C TYR A 255 24.61 -24.13 -23.38
N ALA A 256 24.93 -23.98 -24.67
CA ALA A 256 24.69 -25.01 -25.68
C ALA A 256 25.50 -26.29 -25.41
N GLU A 257 26.77 -26.16 -25.00
CA GLU A 257 27.61 -27.30 -24.61
C GLU A 257 27.13 -27.99 -23.33
N LEU A 258 26.74 -27.20 -22.30
CA LEU A 258 26.12 -27.68 -21.07
C LEU A 258 24.85 -28.47 -21.35
N LYS A 259 23.93 -27.90 -22.16
CA LYS A 259 22.66 -28.54 -22.54
C LYS A 259 22.90 -29.91 -23.20
N ARG A 260 23.92 -29.99 -24.06
CA ARG A 260 24.35 -31.24 -24.69
C ARG A 260 24.90 -32.25 -23.67
N ALA A 261 25.77 -31.82 -22.76
CA ALA A 261 26.37 -32.69 -21.75
C ALA A 261 25.34 -33.26 -20.76
N VAL A 262 24.35 -32.45 -20.33
CA VAL A 262 23.30 -32.92 -19.42
C VAL A 262 22.31 -33.84 -20.13
N ASN A 263 21.80 -33.45 -21.32
CA ASN A 263 20.75 -34.22 -21.99
C ASN A 263 21.24 -35.46 -22.75
N GLU A 264 22.37 -35.38 -23.45
CA GLU A 264 22.86 -36.47 -24.32
C GLU A 264 23.85 -37.40 -23.61
N ARG A 265 24.63 -36.87 -22.65
CA ARG A 265 25.67 -37.62 -21.93
C ARG A 265 25.31 -37.95 -20.48
N GLY A 266 24.18 -37.42 -19.98
CA GLY A 266 23.68 -37.71 -18.63
C GLY A 266 24.55 -37.15 -17.49
N MET A 267 25.40 -36.16 -17.77
CA MET A 267 26.35 -35.59 -16.81
C MET A 267 25.69 -34.50 -15.94
N THR A 268 26.22 -34.25 -14.74
CA THR A 268 25.86 -33.03 -14.00
C THR A 268 26.57 -31.82 -14.63
N VAL A 269 26.09 -30.61 -14.33
CA VAL A 269 26.75 -29.38 -14.82
C VAL A 269 28.20 -29.29 -14.31
N LYS A 270 28.47 -29.76 -13.10
CA LYS A 270 29.82 -29.70 -12.51
C LYS A 270 30.78 -30.73 -13.10
N ASP A 271 30.30 -31.89 -13.54
CA ASP A 271 31.13 -32.88 -14.23
C ASP A 271 31.52 -32.40 -15.64
N TYR A 272 30.58 -31.80 -16.38
CA TYR A 272 30.87 -31.12 -17.65
C TYR A 272 31.91 -30.00 -17.48
N GLU A 273 31.76 -29.17 -16.45
CA GLU A 273 32.72 -28.09 -16.18
C GLU A 273 34.12 -28.62 -15.83
N LEU A 274 34.21 -29.73 -15.10
CA LEU A 274 35.47 -30.41 -14.78
C LEU A 274 36.16 -30.96 -16.04
N GLU A 275 35.39 -31.62 -16.91
CA GLU A 275 35.87 -32.08 -18.22
C GLU A 275 36.32 -30.90 -19.10
N SER A 276 35.58 -29.79 -19.08
CA SER A 276 35.90 -28.59 -19.89
C SER A 276 37.24 -27.93 -19.53
N ILE A 277 37.72 -28.12 -18.29
CA ILE A 277 39.06 -27.65 -17.87
C ILE A 277 40.16 -28.70 -18.07
N GLY A 278 39.84 -29.85 -18.70
CA GLY A 278 40.77 -30.91 -19.04
C GLY A 278 41.01 -31.96 -17.95
N ILE A 279 40.13 -32.03 -16.94
CA ILE A 279 40.17 -33.03 -15.88
C ILE A 279 39.01 -34.01 -16.11
N ASP A 280 39.32 -35.26 -16.45
CA ASP A 280 38.29 -36.28 -16.58
C ASP A 280 37.73 -36.65 -15.18
N PRO A 281 36.40 -36.59 -14.97
CA PRO A 281 35.77 -36.96 -13.70
C PRO A 281 36.15 -38.35 -13.18
N GLY A 282 36.43 -39.31 -14.08
CA GLY A 282 36.83 -40.67 -13.71
C GLY A 282 38.26 -40.80 -13.19
N THR A 283 39.21 -40.02 -13.75
CA THR A 283 40.65 -40.12 -13.45
C THR A 283 41.22 -39.00 -12.58
N ALA A 284 40.37 -38.12 -12.05
CA ALA A 284 40.70 -37.01 -11.14
C ALA A 284 41.44 -37.40 -9.83
N HIS A 285 41.72 -38.69 -9.60
CA HIS A 285 42.51 -39.20 -8.48
C HIS A 285 44.03 -39.25 -8.72
N GLU A 286 44.51 -39.41 -9.96
CA GLU A 286 45.86 -39.97 -10.19
C GLU A 286 46.93 -38.96 -10.66
N ARG A 287 46.57 -37.80 -11.23
CA ARG A 287 47.57 -36.93 -11.90
C ARG A 287 48.36 -35.98 -10.99
N ASP A 288 47.84 -35.62 -9.81
CA ASP A 288 48.46 -34.58 -8.96
C ASP A 288 49.54 -35.10 -7.99
N ALA A 289 50.03 -36.33 -8.16
CA ALA A 289 51.18 -36.85 -7.44
C ALA A 289 52.55 -36.48 -8.08
N ALA A 290 52.56 -36.02 -9.35
CA ALA A 290 53.80 -35.96 -10.15
C ALA A 290 54.38 -34.55 -10.37
N ASN A 291 53.57 -33.49 -10.50
CA ASN A 291 54.03 -32.16 -10.92
C ASN A 291 54.06 -31.13 -9.79
N GLY A 292 54.76 -31.46 -8.71
CA GLY A 292 55.06 -30.56 -7.59
C GLY A 292 56.31 -29.69 -7.78
N ILE A 293 56.48 -29.03 -8.93
CA ILE A 293 57.52 -28.00 -9.12
C ILE A 293 56.89 -26.77 -9.78
N ALA A 294 56.74 -25.71 -8.99
CA ALA A 294 56.32 -24.40 -9.48
C ALA A 294 57.47 -23.73 -10.24
N THR A 295 57.55 -23.95 -11.55
CA THR A 295 58.41 -23.16 -12.45
C THR A 295 57.76 -21.82 -12.78
N THR A 296 57.95 -20.85 -11.89
CA THR A 296 57.79 -19.43 -12.21
C THR A 296 58.63 -19.08 -13.44
N THR A 297 57.98 -18.91 -14.58
CA THR A 297 58.61 -18.44 -15.83
C THR A 297 58.14 -17.02 -16.11
N PRO A 298 58.96 -16.00 -15.82
CA PRO A 298 58.64 -14.62 -16.12
C PRO A 298 58.96 -14.33 -17.59
N GLN A 299 57.95 -13.94 -18.37
CA GLN A 299 58.18 -13.36 -19.70
C GLN A 299 57.03 -12.46 -20.15
N ALA A 300 56.76 -11.44 -19.34
CA ALA A 300 56.36 -10.15 -19.89
C ALA A 300 57.65 -9.46 -20.38
N ASP A 301 58.06 -9.75 -21.62
CA ASP A 301 58.93 -8.90 -22.47
C ASP A 301 59.25 -9.63 -23.78
N THR A 302 58.34 -9.54 -24.77
CA THR A 302 58.65 -9.58 -26.21
C THR A 302 57.42 -9.16 -27.05
N LEU A 303 56.91 -7.96 -26.75
CA LEU A 303 56.31 -7.14 -27.80
C LEU A 303 57.45 -6.61 -28.67
N VAL A 304 57.77 -7.31 -29.76
CA VAL A 304 58.44 -6.84 -31.00
C VAL A 304 58.65 -8.05 -31.92
N GLN A 305 58.46 -7.86 -33.24
CA GLN A 305 58.60 -8.87 -34.31
C GLN A 305 57.54 -10.00 -34.39
N SER A 306 56.33 -9.63 -34.81
CA SER A 306 55.61 -10.45 -35.81
C SER A 306 54.65 -9.61 -36.65
N VAL A 307 55.20 -8.95 -37.66
CA VAL A 307 54.48 -8.43 -38.85
C VAL A 307 55.26 -8.95 -40.06
N CYS A 308 54.55 -9.30 -41.14
CA CYS A 308 55.01 -10.05 -42.32
C CYS A 308 55.27 -11.55 -42.04
N SER A 309 54.57 -12.50 -42.66
CA SER A 309 54.29 -12.56 -44.10
C SER A 309 53.28 -13.65 -44.51
N PHE A 310 52.54 -13.39 -45.59
CA PHE A 310 51.91 -14.38 -46.47
C PHE A 310 53.00 -15.29 -47.10
N PRO A 311 52.74 -16.57 -47.44
CA PRO A 311 52.00 -16.84 -48.68
C PRO A 311 51.09 -18.09 -48.75
N ALA A 312 50.31 -18.07 -49.82
CA ALA A 312 49.35 -19.05 -50.33
C ALA A 312 49.72 -20.55 -50.27
N GLN A 313 48.69 -21.39 -50.06
CA GLN A 313 48.36 -22.47 -51.01
C GLN A 313 46.90 -22.98 -50.88
N THR A 314 46.22 -23.07 -52.02
CA THR A 314 45.01 -23.87 -52.34
C THR A 314 45.28 -25.39 -52.29
N PRO A 315 44.29 -26.33 -52.43
CA PRO A 315 42.84 -26.18 -52.71
C PRO A 315 41.86 -27.08 -51.90
N SER A 316 40.54 -26.86 -52.12
CA SER A 316 39.42 -27.85 -52.10
C SER A 316 39.07 -28.59 -50.77
N ARG A 317 37.82 -28.58 -50.29
CA ARG A 317 36.68 -29.30 -50.93
C ARG A 317 35.30 -28.86 -50.36
N GLN A 318 34.30 -28.72 -51.26
CA GLN A 318 32.88 -29.19 -51.16
C GLN A 318 32.23 -29.23 -49.74
N SER A 319 31.10 -28.57 -49.45
CA SER A 319 29.79 -28.72 -50.14
C SER A 319 28.65 -27.85 -49.55
N SER A 320 27.67 -27.47 -50.39
CA SER A 320 26.24 -27.22 -50.07
C SER A 320 25.89 -25.96 -49.21
N VAL A 321 24.73 -25.27 -49.30
CA VAL A 321 23.43 -25.43 -50.00
C VAL A 321 22.91 -24.06 -50.53
N TYR A 322 22.13 -24.09 -51.63
CA TYR A 322 21.17 -23.12 -52.21
C TYR A 322 20.53 -22.02 -51.32
N PRO A 323 19.87 -20.97 -51.89
CA PRO A 323 19.98 -20.40 -53.26
C PRO A 323 20.08 -18.85 -53.32
N ALA A 324 20.65 -18.33 -54.41
CA ALA A 324 20.42 -16.96 -54.90
C ALA A 324 20.06 -16.99 -56.40
N ALA A 325 19.37 -15.95 -56.89
CA ALA A 325 18.65 -15.98 -58.15
C ALA A 325 19.53 -16.07 -59.43
N ARG A 326 18.88 -16.54 -60.49
CA ARG A 326 19.43 -16.86 -61.82
C ARG A 326 19.37 -15.67 -62.78
N ASP A 327 20.01 -15.86 -63.94
CA ASP A 327 19.91 -15.08 -65.19
C ASP A 327 20.55 -13.67 -65.12
N ALA A 328 21.76 -13.40 -65.60
CA ALA A 328 22.60 -13.91 -66.72
C ALA A 328 22.23 -13.39 -68.13
N LEU A 329 23.26 -12.81 -68.78
CA LEU A 329 23.44 -12.55 -70.22
C LEU A 329 22.64 -11.41 -70.92
N GLN A 330 23.36 -10.29 -71.17
CA GLN A 330 23.58 -9.60 -72.48
C GLN A 330 22.36 -9.11 -73.33
N PRO A 331 22.47 -8.03 -74.16
CA PRO A 331 23.68 -7.62 -74.93
C PRO A 331 23.98 -6.09 -75.06
N HIS A 332 25.15 -5.79 -75.63
CA HIS A 332 25.56 -4.44 -76.08
C HIS A 332 25.10 -4.12 -77.52
N PRO A 333 24.78 -2.83 -77.80
CA PRO A 333 25.07 -2.17 -79.08
C PRO A 333 25.95 -0.90 -78.92
N PRO A 334 26.46 -0.27 -80.00
CA PRO A 334 27.80 0.35 -79.95
C PRO A 334 27.93 1.87 -80.31
N ARG A 335 29.15 2.39 -80.04
CA ARG A 335 29.89 3.49 -80.74
C ARG A 335 29.35 4.95 -80.76
N GLY A 336 29.85 5.75 -79.79
CA GLY A 336 30.42 7.12 -79.95
C GLY A 336 29.62 8.25 -80.65
N PRO A 337 30.22 9.43 -80.94
CA PRO A 337 31.51 9.96 -80.45
C PRO A 337 31.44 11.40 -79.85
N ARG A 338 32.54 11.81 -79.19
CA ARG A 338 33.09 13.17 -78.99
C ARG A 338 32.20 14.44 -79.04
N ALA A 339 32.13 15.04 -77.84
CA ALA A 339 32.77 16.33 -77.49
C ALA A 339 32.07 17.68 -77.74
N SER A 340 32.37 18.61 -76.81
CA SER A 340 32.28 20.08 -76.92
C SER A 340 30.87 20.68 -76.95
N SER A 341 30.58 21.84 -76.34
CA SER A 341 31.35 22.72 -75.43
C SER A 341 30.47 23.95 -75.12
N LEU A 342 30.73 24.64 -73.99
CA LEU A 342 30.28 26.02 -73.69
C LEU A 342 28.75 26.22 -73.56
N GLY A 343 28.25 27.04 -72.65
CA GLY A 343 28.92 27.79 -71.58
C GLY A 343 27.94 28.77 -70.91
N MET A 344 28.30 29.19 -69.68
CA MET A 344 28.27 30.56 -69.14
C MET A 344 27.16 31.55 -69.57
N ALA A 345 26.63 32.43 -68.71
CA ALA A 345 26.85 32.71 -67.29
C ALA A 345 25.71 33.65 -66.82
N GLY A 346 25.39 33.75 -65.54
CA GLY A 346 25.99 32.98 -64.46
C GLY A 346 25.84 33.65 -63.10
N ALA A 347 25.93 32.78 -62.10
CA ALA A 347 26.54 33.00 -60.79
C ALA A 347 25.77 33.92 -59.86
N ASN A 348 26.38 34.15 -58.71
CA ASN A 348 25.67 34.63 -57.56
C ASN A 348 26.43 34.25 -56.23
N GLU A 349 26.34 34.98 -55.10
CA GLU A 349 27.15 34.75 -53.87
C GLU A 349 26.50 35.31 -52.54
N SER A 350 27.02 34.93 -51.34
CA SER A 350 26.99 35.71 -50.05
C SER A 350 27.80 35.00 -48.92
N ASP A 351 28.71 35.70 -48.24
CA ASP A 351 29.74 35.09 -47.35
C ASP A 351 29.41 34.93 -45.85
N ASP A 352 29.93 33.85 -45.24
CA ASP A 352 30.07 33.66 -43.79
C ASP A 352 31.40 32.92 -43.46
N PRO A 353 32.42 33.54 -42.83
CA PRO A 353 33.83 33.17 -43.03
C PRO A 353 34.44 32.12 -42.07
N GLU A 354 33.68 31.41 -41.22
CA GLU A 354 34.25 30.51 -40.19
C GLU A 354 34.42 29.02 -40.60
N LEU A 355 33.92 28.56 -41.75
CA LEU A 355 34.14 27.18 -42.24
C LEU A 355 35.16 27.09 -43.40
N LYS A 356 36.44 27.42 -43.14
CA LYS A 356 37.54 27.04 -44.04
C LYS A 356 37.84 25.54 -43.96
N SER A 357 37.06 24.74 -44.69
CA SER A 357 37.35 23.30 -44.87
C SER A 357 38.74 23.10 -45.50
N LEU A 358 39.53 22.17 -44.98
CA LEU A 358 40.84 21.79 -45.51
C LEU A 358 40.72 21.23 -46.95
N ARG A 359 40.96 22.10 -47.95
CA ARG A 359 40.88 21.76 -49.39
C ARG A 359 41.76 20.54 -49.72
N THR A 360 41.24 19.66 -50.55
CA THR A 360 41.80 18.35 -50.91
C THR A 360 42.28 18.31 -52.36
N CYS A 361 43.30 17.49 -52.66
CA CYS A 361 43.76 17.20 -54.04
C CYS A 361 42.77 16.33 -54.85
N ARG A 362 41.47 16.62 -54.78
CA ARG A 362 40.40 15.91 -55.50
C ARG A 362 39.34 16.86 -56.06
N THR A 363 39.81 17.83 -56.82
CA THR A 363 39.14 18.26 -58.06
C THR A 363 39.75 17.39 -59.17
N GLU A 364 39.02 16.71 -60.06
CA GLU A 364 37.75 17.11 -60.68
C GLU A 364 36.78 15.93 -60.89
N GLY A 365 35.49 16.24 -61.03
CA GLY A 365 34.64 15.63 -62.07
C GLY A 365 34.19 14.16 -61.93
N SER A 366 33.15 13.92 -61.13
CA SER A 366 32.09 12.99 -61.55
C SER A 366 30.72 13.46 -61.03
N SER A 367 29.87 13.88 -61.95
CA SER A 367 28.56 14.48 -61.69
C SER A 367 27.47 13.43 -61.45
N LEU A 368 26.61 13.69 -60.47
CA LEU A 368 25.27 13.12 -60.41
C LEU A 368 24.30 14.27 -60.04
N PRO A 369 23.38 14.65 -60.94
CA PRO A 369 22.70 15.94 -60.84
C PRO A 369 21.46 15.89 -59.94
N SER A 370 21.25 16.97 -59.19
CA SER A 370 19.95 17.37 -58.64
C SER A 370 19.56 18.74 -59.22
N PRO A 371 18.26 19.03 -59.38
CA PRO A 371 17.79 20.05 -60.32
C PRO A 371 17.82 21.48 -59.77
N ALA A 372 17.96 22.39 -60.74
CA ALA A 372 17.88 23.84 -60.70
C ALA A 372 16.96 24.48 -59.63
N CYS A 373 17.54 25.45 -58.90
CA CYS A 373 16.89 26.68 -58.44
C CYS A 373 17.96 27.81 -58.43
N ASP A 374 17.95 28.59 -59.52
CA ASP A 374 18.29 30.02 -59.73
C ASP A 374 19.47 30.76 -59.03
N GLU A 375 20.01 31.76 -59.74
CA GLU A 375 21.22 32.55 -59.44
C GLU A 375 20.91 33.97 -58.85
N ALA A 376 21.60 34.47 -57.77
CA ALA A 376 21.70 35.93 -57.38
C ALA A 376 22.63 36.30 -56.14
N ASP A 377 23.24 37.53 -56.16
CA ASP A 377 24.13 38.27 -55.18
C ASP A 377 25.72 38.39 -55.35
N LYS A 378 26.35 38.98 -56.40
CA LYS A 378 27.72 38.58 -56.90
C LYS A 378 29.05 39.15 -56.30
N ARG A 379 30.16 38.38 -56.52
CA ARG A 379 31.58 38.80 -56.73
C ARG A 379 32.35 39.37 -55.52
N GLU A 380 33.02 38.51 -54.76
CA GLU A 380 34.28 38.86 -54.05
C GLU A 380 35.33 37.76 -54.34
N ALA A 381 36.34 37.99 -55.19
CA ALA A 381 37.54 38.83 -55.02
C ALA A 381 38.59 38.25 -54.04
N GLY A 382 39.70 37.74 -54.61
CA GLY A 382 41.01 37.82 -53.94
C GLY A 382 41.47 36.65 -53.04
N ALA A 383 41.01 35.42 -53.25
CA ALA A 383 41.63 34.27 -52.59
C ALA A 383 43.05 34.00 -53.17
N GLN A 384 44.10 34.37 -52.41
CA GLN A 384 45.51 34.13 -52.73
C GLN A 384 45.78 32.73 -53.27
N GLU A 385 46.65 32.64 -54.29
CA GLU A 385 47.09 31.38 -54.90
C GLU A 385 47.76 30.47 -53.85
N THR A 386 47.00 29.49 -53.37
CA THR A 386 47.49 28.45 -52.48
C THR A 386 48.34 27.46 -53.28
N ILE A 387 49.66 27.54 -53.13
CA ILE A 387 50.63 26.59 -53.67
C ILE A 387 50.13 25.17 -53.40
N SER A 388 50.03 24.35 -54.44
CA SER A 388 49.54 22.98 -54.32
C SER A 388 50.58 22.11 -53.60
N TRP A 389 50.13 21.12 -52.82
CA TRP A 389 51.08 20.16 -52.23
C TRP A 389 51.94 19.50 -53.31
N ALA A 390 51.40 19.23 -54.50
CA ALA A 390 52.15 18.70 -55.63
C ALA A 390 53.38 19.55 -56.00
N GLU A 391 53.28 20.88 -56.02
CA GLU A 391 54.41 21.78 -56.25
C GLU A 391 55.41 21.79 -55.08
N VAL A 392 54.94 21.61 -53.84
CA VAL A 392 55.80 21.48 -52.66
C VAL A 392 56.60 20.17 -52.68
N VAL A 393 56.03 19.06 -53.16
CA VAL A 393 56.73 17.77 -53.28
C VAL A 393 57.54 17.61 -54.57
N ALA A 394 57.26 18.36 -55.63
CA ALA A 394 57.95 18.24 -56.92
C ALA A 394 59.51 18.32 -56.88
N PRO A 395 60.16 19.08 -55.95
CA PRO A 395 61.63 19.08 -55.85
C PRO A 395 62.20 17.87 -55.11
N LEU A 396 61.38 17.06 -54.45
CA LEU A 396 61.82 15.93 -53.62
C LEU A 396 61.96 14.66 -54.49
N PRO A 397 62.94 13.79 -54.21
CA PRO A 397 63.01 12.47 -54.86
C PRO A 397 61.73 11.67 -54.61
N ASP A 398 61.23 10.94 -55.62
CA ASP A 398 59.93 10.24 -55.60
C ASP A 398 59.65 9.45 -54.31
N SER A 399 60.67 8.75 -53.76
CA SER A 399 60.54 8.00 -52.51
C SER A 399 60.30 8.88 -51.29
N LEU A 400 60.95 10.04 -51.22
CA LEU A 400 60.75 11.03 -50.17
C LEU A 400 59.43 11.77 -50.36
N ALA A 401 59.03 12.02 -51.60
CA ALA A 401 57.77 12.66 -51.94
C ALA A 401 56.55 11.80 -51.57
N LEU A 402 56.59 10.51 -51.90
CA LEU A 402 55.58 9.53 -51.49
C LEU A 402 55.50 9.40 -49.96
N PHE A 403 56.66 9.30 -49.29
CA PHE A 403 56.71 9.24 -47.82
C PHE A 403 56.10 10.49 -47.16
N PHE A 404 56.44 11.69 -47.66
CA PHE A 404 55.88 12.95 -47.15
C PHE A 404 54.36 13.03 -47.35
N LEU A 405 53.85 12.63 -48.52
CA LEU A 405 52.40 12.59 -48.79
C LEU A 405 51.67 11.57 -47.91
N GLU A 406 52.27 10.42 -47.62
CA GLU A 406 51.69 9.41 -46.72
C GLU A 406 51.62 9.91 -45.27
N GLU A 407 52.70 10.51 -44.76
CA GLU A 407 52.70 11.10 -43.41
C GLU A 407 51.77 12.30 -43.29
N LEU A 408 51.64 13.14 -44.32
CA LEU A 408 50.65 14.22 -44.36
C LEU A 408 49.21 13.67 -44.29
N LEU A 409 48.92 12.58 -45.00
CA LEU A 409 47.63 11.90 -44.96
C LEU A 409 47.35 11.30 -43.58
N ARG A 410 48.33 10.64 -42.96
CA ARG A 410 48.23 10.07 -41.60
C ARG A 410 47.97 11.16 -40.57
N TRP A 411 48.75 12.25 -40.60
CA TRP A 411 48.57 13.40 -39.71
C TRP A 411 47.17 14.02 -39.86
N ARG A 412 46.72 14.26 -41.09
CA ARG A 412 45.37 14.78 -41.37
C ARG A 412 44.28 13.86 -40.80
N THR A 413 44.39 12.56 -41.06
CA THR A 413 43.41 11.56 -40.56
C THR A 413 43.38 11.54 -39.03
N ALA A 414 44.52 11.72 -38.36
CA ALA A 414 44.58 11.82 -36.89
C ALA A 414 43.92 13.11 -36.36
N VAL A 415 44.11 14.24 -37.03
CA VAL A 415 43.47 15.52 -36.66
C VAL A 415 41.97 15.47 -36.87
N GLU A 416 41.49 15.01 -38.03
CA GLU A 416 40.05 14.88 -38.33
C GLU A 416 39.36 13.91 -37.35
N ASN A 417 40.00 12.79 -36.99
CA ASN A 417 39.49 11.88 -35.96
C ASN A 417 39.44 12.52 -34.56
N SER A 418 40.43 13.34 -34.20
CA SER A 418 40.47 14.05 -32.92
C SER A 418 39.37 15.12 -32.82
N GLU A 419 39.23 15.97 -33.85
CA GLU A 419 38.17 16.99 -33.95
C GLU A 419 36.77 16.35 -33.93
N CYS A 420 36.59 15.25 -34.66
CA CYS A 420 35.35 14.48 -34.66
C CYS A 420 35.04 13.92 -33.25
N GLY A 421 36.05 13.39 -32.55
CA GLY A 421 35.94 12.92 -31.17
C GLY A 421 35.53 14.02 -30.18
N GLU A 422 36.12 15.22 -30.27
CA GLU A 422 35.72 16.36 -29.42
C GLU A 422 34.33 16.89 -29.77
N ARG A 423 33.97 16.97 -31.06
CA ARG A 423 32.59 17.31 -31.48
C ARG A 423 31.58 16.32 -30.91
N TYR A 424 31.86 15.02 -30.95
CA TYR A 424 30.99 14.00 -30.34
C TYR A 424 30.89 14.17 -28.82
N LYS A 425 31.98 14.47 -28.10
CA LYS A 425 31.91 14.77 -26.65
C LYS A 425 31.05 15.98 -26.35
N ILE A 426 31.16 17.07 -27.13
CA ILE A 426 30.34 18.26 -26.94
C ILE A 426 28.87 17.92 -27.19
N LEU A 427 28.57 17.23 -28.29
CA LEU A 427 27.21 16.81 -28.64
C LEU A 427 26.61 15.88 -27.58
N ASP A 428 27.39 14.93 -27.06
CA ASP A 428 26.98 14.00 -26.01
C ASP A 428 26.85 14.67 -24.64
N SER A 429 27.67 15.68 -24.33
CA SER A 429 27.51 16.52 -23.13
C SER A 429 26.22 17.35 -23.18
N PHE A 430 25.86 17.88 -24.37
CA PHE A 430 24.62 18.60 -24.58
C PHE A 430 23.42 17.64 -24.56
N ALA A 431 23.53 16.48 -25.20
CA ALA A 431 22.50 15.44 -25.19
C ALA A 431 22.25 14.91 -23.79
N SER A 432 23.31 14.59 -23.02
CA SER A 432 23.20 14.12 -21.63
C SER A 432 22.71 15.22 -20.66
N GLY A 433 23.11 16.48 -20.85
CA GLY A 433 22.57 17.62 -20.10
C GLY A 433 21.08 17.88 -20.38
N LEU A 434 20.67 17.79 -21.64
CA LEU A 434 19.25 17.87 -22.03
C LEU A 434 18.46 16.66 -21.51
N ARG A 435 19.05 15.47 -21.58
CA ARG A 435 18.44 14.20 -21.17
C ARG A 435 18.27 14.10 -19.66
N THR A 436 19.28 14.43 -18.86
CA THR A 436 19.15 14.52 -17.39
C THR A 436 18.10 15.55 -16.97
N THR A 437 18.04 16.71 -17.65
CA THR A 437 17.03 17.74 -17.34
C THR A 437 15.62 17.41 -17.89
N THR A 438 15.45 16.46 -18.81
CA THR A 438 14.12 16.01 -19.30
C THR A 438 13.64 14.73 -18.62
N GLU A 439 14.53 13.80 -18.29
CA GLU A 439 14.24 12.52 -17.61
C GLU A 439 14.07 12.67 -16.09
N LEU A 440 14.54 13.78 -15.48
CA LEU A 440 14.09 14.22 -14.14
C LEU A 440 12.65 14.74 -14.21
N GLY A 441 11.72 13.78 -14.37
CA GLY A 441 10.28 13.98 -14.47
C GLY A 441 9.69 14.67 -13.25
N ILE A 442 8.61 15.42 -13.48
CA ILE A 442 7.80 16.05 -12.44
C ILE A 442 7.02 14.95 -11.71
N ARG A 443 6.99 14.96 -10.37
CA ARG A 443 6.14 14.03 -9.60
C ARG A 443 4.68 14.14 -10.08
N GLY A 444 4.18 13.05 -10.67
CA GLY A 444 2.82 12.95 -11.23
C GLY A 444 2.63 13.48 -12.67
N LEU A 445 3.65 14.02 -13.35
CA LEU A 445 3.53 14.43 -14.77
C LEU A 445 4.70 13.89 -15.60
N ASP A 446 4.39 13.07 -16.60
CA ASP A 446 5.32 12.79 -17.70
C ASP A 446 5.44 14.03 -18.60
N VAL A 447 6.64 14.62 -18.65
CA VAL A 447 6.96 15.82 -19.46
C VAL A 447 7.73 15.45 -20.74
N SER A 448 8.12 14.18 -20.92
CA SER A 448 9.06 13.76 -21.97
C SER A 448 8.60 14.08 -23.39
N ASP A 449 7.29 13.95 -23.67
CA ASP A 449 6.68 14.16 -24.99
C ASP A 449 6.25 15.62 -25.28
N ARG A 450 6.57 16.59 -24.41
CA ARG A 450 5.86 17.90 -24.37
C ARG A 450 6.58 19.06 -25.07
N LYS A 451 6.26 19.29 -26.35
CA LYS A 451 6.71 20.47 -27.14
C LYS A 451 6.57 21.83 -26.41
N TRP A 452 5.50 22.05 -25.65
CA TRP A 452 5.29 23.31 -24.92
C TRP A 452 6.32 23.54 -23.81
N TYR A 453 6.83 22.49 -23.18
CA TYR A 453 7.81 22.60 -22.09
C TYR A 453 9.19 23.01 -22.62
N VAL A 454 9.53 22.57 -23.83
CA VAL A 454 10.71 23.04 -24.58
C VAL A 454 10.60 24.55 -24.88
N GLY A 455 9.40 25.04 -25.18
CA GLY A 455 9.13 26.47 -25.41
C GLY A 455 9.26 27.38 -24.17
N VAL A 456 9.32 26.83 -22.95
CA VAL A 456 9.54 27.62 -21.72
C VAL A 456 11.03 27.99 -21.61
N PRO A 457 11.39 29.27 -21.37
CA PRO A 457 12.77 29.68 -21.13
C PRO A 457 13.43 28.90 -19.99
N TYR A 458 14.68 28.48 -20.19
CA TYR A 458 15.43 27.63 -19.25
C TYR A 458 15.33 28.03 -17.75
N PRO A 459 15.53 29.31 -17.34
CA PRO A 459 15.43 29.68 -15.92
C PRO A 459 14.02 29.52 -15.34
N LEU A 460 12.96 29.68 -16.15
CA LEU A 460 11.58 29.52 -15.71
C LEU A 460 11.19 28.04 -15.54
N ARG A 461 11.84 27.12 -16.26
CA ARG A 461 11.52 25.67 -16.20
C ARG A 461 11.59 25.12 -14.77
N ALA A 462 12.56 25.54 -13.97
CA ALA A 462 12.69 25.11 -12.57
C ALA A 462 11.48 25.57 -11.72
N LEU A 463 11.05 26.82 -11.88
CA LEU A 463 9.89 27.38 -11.20
C LEU A 463 8.59 26.64 -11.59
N TYR A 464 8.40 26.39 -12.88
CA TYR A 464 7.26 25.61 -13.38
C TYR A 464 7.24 24.17 -12.83
N ARG A 465 8.40 23.50 -12.69
CA ARG A 465 8.46 22.18 -12.05
C ARG A 465 8.00 22.25 -10.58
N ILE A 466 8.53 23.19 -9.80
CA ILE A 466 8.19 23.33 -8.37
C ILE A 466 6.69 23.59 -8.22
N LEU A 467 6.11 24.47 -9.04
CA LEU A 467 4.68 24.76 -9.03
C LEU A 467 3.84 23.53 -9.36
N LEU A 468 4.19 22.77 -10.41
CA LEU A 468 3.45 21.57 -10.80
C LEU A 468 3.56 20.45 -9.75
N VAL A 469 4.73 20.25 -9.13
CA VAL A 469 4.89 19.30 -8.01
C VAL A 469 4.07 19.73 -6.79
N ALA A 470 4.02 21.02 -6.47
CA ALA A 470 3.21 21.53 -5.36
C ALA A 470 1.70 21.29 -5.61
N ILE A 471 1.23 21.50 -6.83
CA ILE A 471 -0.16 21.27 -7.23
C ILE A 471 -0.53 19.78 -7.18
N THR A 472 0.31 18.88 -7.70
CA THR A 472 0.04 17.43 -7.64
C THR A 472 0.09 16.92 -6.20
N LEU A 473 1.04 17.39 -5.38
CA LEU A 473 1.11 17.07 -3.95
C LEU A 473 -0.15 17.53 -3.20
N MET A 474 -0.63 18.74 -3.45
CA MET A 474 -1.83 19.28 -2.79
C MET A 474 -3.08 18.48 -3.17
N ASN A 475 -3.25 18.16 -4.46
CA ASN A 475 -4.35 17.30 -4.91
C ASN A 475 -4.26 15.88 -4.32
N MET A 476 -3.06 15.31 -4.18
CA MET A 476 -2.86 14.03 -3.50
C MET A 476 -3.30 14.04 -2.03
N ILE A 477 -3.12 15.16 -1.32
CA ILE A 477 -3.65 15.33 0.04
C ILE A 477 -5.19 15.34 0.02
N TYR A 478 -5.82 16.03 -0.94
CA TYR A 478 -7.28 16.04 -1.08
C TYR A 478 -7.86 14.66 -1.44
N PHE A 479 -7.24 13.91 -2.35
CA PHE A 479 -7.65 12.53 -2.64
C PHE A 479 -7.45 11.60 -1.42
N SER A 480 -6.40 11.82 -0.63
CA SER A 480 -6.17 11.07 0.61
C SER A 480 -7.24 11.37 1.67
N ALA A 481 -7.61 12.63 1.86
CA ALA A 481 -8.70 13.03 2.75
C ALA A 481 -10.06 12.50 2.26
N ALA A 482 -10.32 12.51 0.94
CA ALA A 482 -11.52 11.94 0.35
C ALA A 482 -11.57 10.40 0.49
N LEU A 483 -10.44 9.69 0.43
CA LEU A 483 -10.34 8.26 0.74
C LEU A 483 -10.66 7.99 2.23
N VAL A 484 -10.14 8.81 3.15
CA VAL A 484 -10.51 8.73 4.57
C VAL A 484 -12.01 8.96 4.75
N PHE A 485 -12.59 9.98 4.10
CA PHE A 485 -14.04 10.21 4.12
C PHE A 485 -14.82 9.00 3.61
N CYS A 486 -14.46 8.43 2.46
CA CYS A 486 -15.11 7.24 1.91
C CYS A 486 -15.07 6.06 2.89
N ALA A 487 -13.92 5.84 3.53
CA ALA A 487 -13.74 4.75 4.49
C ALA A 487 -14.60 4.95 5.76
N VAL A 488 -14.61 6.16 6.35
CA VAL A 488 -15.42 6.43 7.56
C VAL A 488 -16.92 6.50 7.26
N PHE A 489 -17.32 7.03 6.10
CA PHE A 489 -18.72 7.01 5.64
C PHE A 489 -19.23 5.58 5.44
N CYS A 490 -18.45 4.72 4.77
CA CYS A 490 -18.84 3.32 4.60
C CYS A 490 -18.83 2.56 5.94
N ALA A 491 -17.89 2.88 6.84
CA ALA A 491 -17.87 2.31 8.19
C ALA A 491 -19.09 2.74 9.01
N ASP A 492 -19.53 3.99 8.92
CA ASP A 492 -20.73 4.51 9.58
C ASP A 492 -22.00 3.77 9.15
N VAL A 493 -22.21 3.59 7.84
CA VAL A 493 -23.33 2.79 7.30
C VAL A 493 -23.26 1.34 7.80
N ILE A 494 -22.06 0.72 7.79
CA ILE A 494 -21.85 -0.66 8.23
C ILE A 494 -22.13 -0.84 9.74
N ILE A 495 -21.61 0.05 10.58
CA ILE A 495 -21.79 0.00 12.03
C ILE A 495 -23.24 0.34 12.40
N THR A 496 -23.89 1.29 11.72
CA THR A 496 -25.32 1.56 11.88
C THR A 496 -26.16 0.33 11.53
N LEU A 497 -25.86 -0.37 10.43
CA LEU A 497 -26.53 -1.64 10.09
C LEU A 497 -26.27 -2.74 11.14
N PHE A 498 -25.06 -2.82 11.69
CA PHE A 498 -24.71 -3.76 12.77
C PHE A 498 -25.46 -3.47 14.08
N LEU A 499 -25.58 -2.20 14.49
CA LEU A 499 -26.40 -1.81 15.63
C LEU A 499 -27.90 -2.07 15.35
N GLY A 500 -28.33 -1.92 14.10
CA GLY A 500 -29.68 -2.24 13.63
C GLY A 500 -30.09 -3.71 13.81
N LEU A 501 -29.14 -4.65 13.90
CA LEU A 501 -29.42 -6.07 14.21
C LEU A 501 -30.08 -6.26 15.59
N PHE A 502 -29.95 -5.27 16.48
CA PHE A 502 -30.45 -5.30 17.85
C PHE A 502 -31.72 -4.48 18.07
N ALA A 503 -32.24 -3.79 17.03
CA ALA A 503 -33.54 -3.11 17.14
C ALA A 503 -34.72 -4.10 17.21
N LYS A 504 -34.62 -5.24 16.50
CA LYS A 504 -35.54 -6.40 16.63
C LYS A 504 -34.78 -7.71 16.35
N PRO A 505 -35.11 -8.82 17.05
CA PRO A 505 -34.47 -10.13 16.84
C PRO A 505 -34.63 -10.68 15.42
N SER A 506 -35.67 -10.28 14.69
CA SER A 506 -35.91 -10.68 13.30
C SER A 506 -35.01 -9.98 12.28
N TYR A 507 -34.35 -8.87 12.65
CA TYR A 507 -33.57 -8.05 11.69
C TYR A 507 -32.19 -8.64 11.36
N VAL A 508 -31.70 -9.58 12.18
CA VAL A 508 -30.38 -10.21 12.05
C VAL A 508 -30.11 -10.74 10.63
N PHE A 509 -31.07 -11.47 10.07
CA PHE A 509 -30.94 -12.11 8.76
C PHE A 509 -31.05 -11.10 7.59
N PRO A 510 -32.13 -10.29 7.47
CA PRO A 510 -32.25 -9.31 6.38
C PRO A 510 -31.13 -8.26 6.42
N LEU A 511 -30.87 -7.63 7.56
CA LEU A 511 -29.81 -6.61 7.66
C LEU A 511 -28.41 -7.22 7.53
N GLY A 512 -28.19 -8.46 7.94
CA GLY A 512 -26.92 -9.16 7.69
C GLY A 512 -26.61 -9.31 6.19
N ALA A 513 -27.63 -9.56 5.36
CA ALA A 513 -27.48 -9.57 3.91
C ALA A 513 -27.28 -8.15 3.31
N VAL A 514 -27.96 -7.13 3.85
CA VAL A 514 -27.74 -5.71 3.45
C VAL A 514 -26.30 -5.29 3.76
N LEU A 515 -25.78 -5.65 4.95
CA LEU A 515 -24.42 -5.34 5.39
C LEU A 515 -23.38 -5.95 4.44
N LEU A 516 -23.63 -7.11 3.82
CA LEU A 516 -22.74 -7.73 2.82
C LEU A 516 -22.62 -6.84 1.58
N MET A 517 -23.77 -6.40 1.09
CA MET A 517 -23.85 -5.59 -0.11
C MET A 517 -23.24 -4.21 0.10
N VAL A 518 -23.43 -3.61 1.28
CA VAL A 518 -22.78 -2.36 1.69
C VAL A 518 -21.26 -2.54 1.87
N ALA A 519 -20.80 -3.64 2.49
CA ALA A 519 -19.37 -3.89 2.63
C ALA A 519 -18.66 -4.07 1.28
N ILE A 520 -19.30 -4.73 0.31
CA ILE A 520 -18.80 -4.84 -1.06
C ILE A 520 -18.77 -3.47 -1.75
N GLN A 521 -19.84 -2.67 -1.67
CA GLN A 521 -19.88 -1.32 -2.24
C GLN A 521 -18.81 -0.41 -1.62
N GLY A 522 -18.68 -0.42 -0.28
CA GLY A 522 -17.72 0.42 0.42
C GLY A 522 -16.27 0.04 0.11
N ALA A 523 -15.98 -1.26 0.01
CA ALA A 523 -14.66 -1.73 -0.39
C ALA A 523 -14.35 -1.32 -1.83
N SER A 524 -15.35 -1.34 -2.73
CA SER A 524 -15.21 -0.89 -4.10
C SER A 524 -15.02 0.64 -4.22
N LEU A 525 -15.80 1.44 -3.49
CA LEU A 525 -15.65 2.91 -3.45
C LEU A 525 -14.27 3.31 -2.92
N CYS A 526 -13.80 2.70 -1.83
CA CYS A 526 -12.46 2.91 -1.31
C CYS A 526 -11.38 2.45 -2.31
N THR A 527 -11.65 1.43 -3.13
CA THR A 527 -10.73 0.98 -4.19
C THR A 527 -10.61 2.03 -5.28
N ARG A 528 -11.71 2.64 -5.73
CA ARG A 528 -11.66 3.72 -6.72
C ARG A 528 -10.94 4.97 -6.20
N ALA A 529 -11.08 5.30 -4.92
CA ALA A 529 -10.30 6.35 -4.27
C ALA A 529 -8.80 6.01 -4.22
N ALA A 530 -8.45 4.78 -3.83
CA ALA A 530 -7.06 4.31 -3.82
C ALA A 530 -6.45 4.24 -5.23
N ASP A 531 -7.21 3.86 -6.25
CA ASP A 531 -6.77 3.83 -7.66
C ASP A 531 -6.44 5.23 -8.18
N CYS A 532 -7.19 6.27 -7.77
CA CYS A 532 -6.87 7.66 -8.14
C CYS A 532 -5.54 8.10 -7.53
N ILE A 533 -5.31 7.82 -6.24
CA ILE A 533 -4.05 8.12 -5.55
C ILE A 533 -2.89 7.33 -6.19
N LEU A 534 -3.10 6.04 -6.46
CA LEU A 534 -2.08 5.18 -7.06
C LEU A 534 -1.77 5.57 -8.52
N ALA A 535 -2.75 6.06 -9.28
CA ALA A 535 -2.52 6.60 -10.62
C ALA A 535 -1.59 7.80 -10.57
N VAL A 536 -1.93 8.84 -9.78
CA VAL A 536 -1.10 10.05 -9.62
C VAL A 536 0.29 9.71 -9.05
N TYR A 537 0.38 8.76 -8.11
CA TYR A 537 1.66 8.27 -7.58
C TYR A 537 2.52 7.55 -8.64
N ASN A 538 1.90 6.70 -9.45
CA ASN A 538 2.55 5.96 -10.54
C ASN A 538 2.75 6.80 -11.81
N HIS A 539 2.44 8.09 -11.80
CA HIS A 539 2.51 9.00 -12.96
C HIS A 539 1.57 8.60 -14.12
N ASN A 540 0.52 7.84 -13.81
CA ASN A 540 -0.55 7.49 -14.73
C ASN A 540 -1.70 8.48 -14.59
N VAL A 541 -2.38 8.75 -15.70
CA VAL A 541 -3.59 9.56 -15.74
C VAL A 541 -4.67 8.96 -14.82
N ILE A 542 -5.36 9.79 -14.05
CA ILE A 542 -6.52 9.38 -13.23
C ILE A 542 -7.55 8.65 -14.10
N PRO A 543 -8.18 7.55 -13.63
CA PRO A 543 -9.09 6.74 -14.44
C PRO A 543 -10.12 7.55 -15.23
N LEU A 544 -10.72 8.60 -14.63
CA LEU A 544 -11.65 9.53 -15.28
C LEU A 544 -11.18 10.04 -16.66
N PHE A 545 -9.90 10.38 -16.79
CA PHE A 545 -9.32 11.00 -17.99
C PHE A 545 -8.59 10.00 -18.88
N GLU A 546 -8.43 8.75 -18.45
CA GLU A 546 -7.65 7.73 -19.14
C GLU A 546 -8.19 7.42 -20.55
N ARG A 547 -9.51 7.54 -20.76
CA ARG A 547 -10.16 7.41 -22.08
C ARG A 547 -9.69 8.46 -23.11
N LEU A 548 -9.21 9.62 -22.68
CA LEU A 548 -8.65 10.65 -23.58
C LEU A 548 -7.27 10.26 -24.13
N GLY A 549 -6.70 9.14 -23.66
CA GLY A 549 -5.32 8.74 -23.92
C GLY A 549 -4.33 9.52 -23.06
N SER A 550 -3.07 9.06 -23.02
CA SER A 550 -2.03 9.61 -22.13
C SER A 550 -1.87 11.14 -22.29
N TYR A 551 -1.78 11.63 -23.54
CA TYR A 551 -1.54 13.05 -23.81
C TYR A 551 -2.70 13.96 -23.35
N TRP A 552 -3.88 13.83 -23.97
CA TRP A 552 -5.03 14.68 -23.65
C TRP A 552 -5.55 14.45 -22.23
N GLY A 553 -5.46 13.22 -21.73
CA GLY A 553 -5.81 12.89 -20.36
C GLY A 553 -4.95 13.64 -19.35
N THR A 554 -3.62 13.62 -19.50
CA THR A 554 -2.75 14.38 -18.57
C THR A 554 -2.90 15.89 -18.74
N VAL A 555 -3.19 16.40 -19.93
CA VAL A 555 -3.48 17.84 -20.12
C VAL A 555 -4.77 18.24 -19.38
N ALA A 556 -5.84 17.44 -19.50
CA ALA A 556 -7.10 17.67 -18.79
C ALA A 556 -6.93 17.58 -17.26
N GLU A 557 -6.17 16.59 -16.77
CA GLU A 557 -5.87 16.42 -15.34
C GLU A 557 -5.12 17.62 -14.76
N VAL A 558 -4.09 18.11 -15.45
CA VAL A 558 -3.28 19.26 -15.01
C VAL A 558 -4.12 20.54 -15.01
N ILE A 559 -4.95 20.76 -16.03
CA ILE A 559 -5.88 21.90 -16.08
C ILE A 559 -6.87 21.83 -14.91
N LEU A 560 -7.46 20.65 -14.65
CA LEU A 560 -8.37 20.46 -13.51
C LEU A 560 -7.68 20.79 -12.19
N PHE A 561 -6.51 20.20 -11.92
CA PHE A 561 -5.78 20.40 -10.67
C PHE A 561 -5.35 21.86 -10.46
N PHE A 562 -4.92 22.53 -11.53
CA PHE A 562 -4.54 23.95 -11.50
C PHE A 562 -5.76 24.84 -11.19
N VAL A 563 -6.89 24.60 -11.86
CA VAL A 563 -8.16 25.32 -11.62
C VAL A 563 -8.67 25.07 -10.19
N LEU A 564 -8.63 23.83 -9.70
CA LEU A 564 -9.04 23.50 -8.33
C LEU A 564 -8.19 24.24 -7.28
N VAL A 565 -6.87 24.23 -7.42
CA VAL A 565 -5.96 24.95 -6.49
C VAL A 565 -6.16 26.46 -6.54
N ILE A 566 -6.42 27.04 -7.71
CA ILE A 566 -6.77 28.48 -7.81
C ILE A 566 -8.10 28.78 -7.11
N ILE A 567 -9.13 27.98 -7.33
CA ILE A 567 -10.43 28.16 -6.67
C ILE A 567 -10.28 28.07 -5.15
N GLN A 568 -9.53 27.08 -4.65
CA GLN A 568 -9.26 26.91 -3.22
C GLN A 568 -8.46 28.08 -2.62
N PHE A 569 -7.50 28.64 -3.37
CA PHE A 569 -6.74 29.82 -2.96
C PHE A 569 -7.62 31.08 -2.90
N ILE A 570 -8.49 31.29 -3.89
CA ILE A 570 -9.48 32.38 -3.88
C ILE A 570 -10.43 32.23 -2.68
N ILE A 571 -10.94 31.03 -2.43
CA ILE A 571 -11.81 30.72 -1.28
C ILE A 571 -11.07 31.01 0.04
N PHE A 572 -9.80 30.58 0.16
CA PHE A 572 -8.97 30.89 1.33
C PHE A 572 -8.89 32.41 1.56
N CYS A 573 -8.53 33.19 0.54
CA CYS A 573 -8.42 34.64 0.65
C CYS A 573 -9.75 35.31 1.06
N VAL A 574 -10.87 34.92 0.45
CA VAL A 574 -12.21 35.47 0.76
C VAL A 574 -12.59 35.21 2.22
N TYR A 575 -12.48 33.98 2.70
CA TYR A 575 -12.87 33.63 4.07
C TYR A 575 -11.87 34.12 5.13
N ALA A 576 -10.57 34.17 4.81
CA ALA A 576 -9.55 34.71 5.70
C ALA A 576 -9.70 36.23 5.91
N LEU A 577 -10.11 36.97 4.87
CA LEU A 577 -10.42 38.41 4.95
C LEU A 577 -11.76 38.69 5.66
N GLY A 578 -12.79 37.89 5.38
CA GLY A 578 -14.14 38.13 5.90
C GLY A 578 -14.43 37.56 7.29
N SER A 579 -13.54 36.73 7.85
CA SER A 579 -13.76 36.11 9.16
C SER A 579 -12.45 35.91 9.94
N ASN A 580 -11.86 34.72 9.89
CA ASN A 580 -10.60 34.37 10.53
C ASN A 580 -9.76 33.52 9.56
N PRO A 581 -8.41 33.63 9.59
CA PRO A 581 -7.53 32.84 8.72
C PRO A 581 -7.67 31.33 8.95
N LEU A 582 -7.98 30.90 10.18
CA LEU A 582 -8.28 29.50 10.49
C LEU A 582 -9.51 28.99 9.74
N ARG A 583 -10.63 29.75 9.75
CA ARG A 583 -11.85 29.39 9.00
C ARG A 583 -11.60 29.39 7.49
N GLY A 584 -10.78 30.32 7.00
CA GLY A 584 -10.32 30.32 5.60
C GLY A 584 -9.57 29.04 5.23
N LEU A 585 -8.69 28.54 6.10
CA LEU A 585 -7.95 27.30 5.91
C LEU A 585 -8.88 26.07 5.94
N GLU A 586 -9.78 25.98 6.93
CA GLU A 586 -10.78 24.90 7.05
C GLU A 586 -11.66 24.81 5.80
N VAL A 587 -12.25 25.92 5.35
CA VAL A 587 -13.14 25.95 4.18
C VAL A 587 -12.38 25.64 2.88
N SER A 588 -11.17 26.16 2.71
CA SER A 588 -10.31 25.87 1.55
C SER A 588 -9.91 24.39 1.50
N PHE A 589 -9.52 23.80 2.63
CA PHE A 589 -9.21 22.37 2.71
C PHE A 589 -10.45 21.49 2.47
N ALA A 590 -11.59 21.86 3.07
CA ALA A 590 -12.84 21.12 2.95
C ALA A 590 -13.34 21.08 1.49
N THR A 591 -13.40 22.23 0.82
CA THR A 591 -13.77 22.31 -0.60
C THR A 591 -12.79 21.53 -1.50
N GLY A 592 -11.51 21.48 -1.13
CA GLY A 592 -10.51 20.66 -1.79
C GLY A 592 -10.85 19.17 -1.78
N TRP A 593 -11.02 18.55 -0.61
CA TRP A 593 -11.34 17.11 -0.56
C TRP A 593 -12.78 16.79 -1.01
N PHE A 594 -13.74 17.72 -0.90
CA PHE A 594 -15.06 17.56 -1.54
C PHE A 594 -14.96 17.49 -3.07
N SER A 595 -14.08 18.28 -3.70
CA SER A 595 -13.86 18.19 -5.16
C SER A 595 -13.25 16.84 -5.58
N ALA A 596 -12.30 16.32 -4.80
CA ALA A 596 -11.74 14.98 -5.00
C ALA A 596 -12.79 13.88 -4.76
N LEU A 597 -13.64 14.02 -3.73
CA LEU A 597 -14.76 13.10 -3.48
C LEU A 597 -15.73 13.06 -4.67
N PHE A 598 -16.07 14.21 -5.27
CA PHE A 598 -16.94 14.25 -6.45
C PHE A 598 -16.34 13.47 -7.63
N VAL A 599 -15.03 13.63 -7.89
CA VAL A 599 -14.30 12.86 -8.91
C VAL A 599 -14.33 11.36 -8.61
N ILE A 600 -14.12 10.95 -7.36
CA ILE A 600 -14.18 9.54 -6.93
C ILE A 600 -15.59 8.97 -7.13
N VAL A 601 -16.63 9.67 -6.65
CA VAL A 601 -18.03 9.22 -6.73
C VAL A 601 -18.49 9.12 -8.17
N PHE A 602 -18.15 10.09 -9.02
CA PHE A 602 -18.44 10.04 -10.45
C PHE A 602 -17.74 8.86 -11.14
N THR A 603 -16.48 8.60 -10.81
CA THR A 603 -15.72 7.44 -11.30
C THR A 603 -16.33 6.11 -10.83
N HIS A 604 -16.83 6.05 -9.58
CA HIS A 604 -17.49 4.87 -9.00
C HIS A 604 -18.85 4.58 -9.64
N VAL A 605 -19.73 5.58 -9.74
CA VAL A 605 -21.09 5.43 -10.28
C VAL A 605 -21.08 4.95 -11.73
N PHE A 606 -20.16 5.45 -12.56
CA PHE A 606 -20.06 5.04 -13.96
C PHE A 606 -19.06 3.88 -14.19
N PHE A 607 -18.50 3.26 -13.14
CA PHE A 607 -17.46 2.23 -13.28
C PHE A 607 -17.90 1.05 -14.16
N PHE A 608 -19.13 0.54 -13.96
CA PHE A 608 -19.72 -0.55 -14.75
C PHE A 608 -19.79 -0.25 -16.25
N THR A 609 -19.86 1.01 -16.67
CA THR A 609 -19.97 1.34 -18.10
C THR A 609 -18.67 1.06 -18.86
N GLY A 610 -17.53 1.01 -18.15
CA GLY A 610 -16.20 0.96 -18.75
C GLY A 610 -15.85 2.17 -19.61
N ILE A 611 -16.63 3.28 -19.55
CA ILE A 611 -16.44 4.51 -20.34
C ILE A 611 -15.06 5.13 -20.11
N PHE A 612 -14.50 4.96 -18.92
CA PHE A 612 -13.24 5.56 -18.49
C PHE A 612 -12.01 4.67 -18.72
N ALA A 613 -12.17 3.35 -18.85
CA ALA A 613 -11.03 2.44 -18.99
C ALA A 613 -10.44 2.49 -20.41
N SER A 614 -9.11 2.63 -20.52
CA SER A 614 -8.41 2.43 -21.79
C SER A 614 -8.63 1.00 -22.33
N PRO A 615 -8.67 0.79 -23.65
CA PRO A 615 -8.59 -0.55 -24.24
C PRO A 615 -7.37 -1.36 -23.76
N THR A 616 -6.28 -0.70 -23.36
CA THR A 616 -5.02 -1.34 -22.92
C THR A 616 -5.00 -1.79 -21.47
N THR A 617 -5.86 -1.25 -20.61
CA THR A 617 -5.90 -1.50 -19.15
C THR A 617 -7.17 -2.27 -18.73
N ARG A 618 -7.86 -2.83 -19.72
CA ARG A 618 -9.12 -3.54 -19.58
C ARG A 618 -8.82 -5.03 -19.42
N ASP A 619 -9.02 -5.56 -18.22
CA ASP A 619 -8.78 -6.98 -17.95
C ASP A 619 -9.80 -7.83 -18.70
N ALA A 620 -9.36 -8.53 -19.76
CA ALA A 620 -10.17 -9.55 -20.42
C ALA A 620 -10.62 -10.64 -19.44
N ASP A 621 -9.74 -10.99 -18.49
CA ASP A 621 -9.99 -11.95 -17.41
C ASP A 621 -11.13 -11.53 -16.46
N ASN A 622 -11.33 -10.23 -16.23
CA ASN A 622 -12.45 -9.75 -15.40
C ASN A 622 -13.79 -9.74 -16.17
N ARG A 623 -13.78 -9.62 -17.51
CA ARG A 623 -14.97 -10.03 -18.30
C ARG A 623 -15.18 -11.53 -18.29
N LEU A 624 -14.11 -12.32 -18.17
CA LEU A 624 -14.18 -13.74 -17.83
C LEU A 624 -14.66 -14.01 -16.39
N ALA A 625 -14.68 -12.99 -15.52
CA ALA A 625 -15.34 -12.97 -14.21
C ALA A 625 -16.81 -12.46 -14.24
N ALA A 626 -17.29 -11.97 -15.40
CA ALA A 626 -18.70 -11.99 -15.77
C ALA A 626 -19.10 -13.32 -16.47
N LEU A 627 -18.14 -13.97 -17.12
CA LEU A 627 -18.24 -15.34 -17.63
C LEU A 627 -18.35 -16.49 -16.57
N PRO A 628 -18.51 -16.32 -15.23
CA PRO A 628 -18.77 -17.41 -14.28
C PRO A 628 -20.17 -17.46 -13.66
N PHE A 629 -21.07 -16.51 -13.94
CA PHE A 629 -22.48 -16.93 -14.14
C PHE A 629 -22.50 -17.99 -15.24
N PHE A 630 -21.88 -17.61 -16.35
CA PHE A 630 -21.51 -18.37 -17.53
C PHE A 630 -20.48 -19.52 -17.28
N LEU A 631 -20.22 -19.97 -16.04
CA LEU A 631 -19.31 -21.11 -15.76
C LEU A 631 -19.63 -21.87 -14.47
N ALA A 632 -20.35 -21.29 -13.51
CA ALA A 632 -20.93 -22.05 -12.39
C ALA A 632 -22.06 -23.00 -12.86
N LEU A 633 -22.73 -22.65 -13.97
CA LEU A 633 -23.55 -23.58 -14.78
C LEU A 633 -22.73 -24.56 -15.64
N ASN A 634 -21.40 -24.35 -15.73
CA ASN A 634 -20.36 -25.17 -16.39
C ASN A 634 -20.08 -24.92 -17.89
N PHE A 635 -19.26 -23.90 -18.23
CA PHE A 635 -18.68 -23.67 -19.58
C PHE A 635 -17.14 -23.62 -19.58
N GLY A 636 -16.45 -24.74 -19.34
CA GLY A 636 -14.98 -24.70 -19.47
C GLY A 636 -14.25 -25.93 -19.00
N ASN A 637 -13.82 -26.75 -19.95
CA ASN A 637 -12.76 -27.72 -19.73
C ASN A 637 -11.42 -26.97 -19.70
N ALA A 638 -11.09 -26.36 -18.56
CA ALA A 638 -9.73 -25.88 -18.30
C ALA A 638 -8.72 -27.02 -18.60
N PRO A 639 -7.67 -26.80 -19.42
CA PRO A 639 -6.71 -27.83 -19.79
C PRO A 639 -6.01 -28.46 -18.59
N LYS A 640 -5.45 -29.67 -18.80
CA LYS A 640 -4.79 -30.43 -17.72
C LYS A 640 -3.56 -29.70 -17.15
N GLU A 641 -2.90 -28.83 -17.92
CA GLU A 641 -1.78 -28.01 -17.43
C GLU A 641 -2.18 -27.11 -16.24
N GLN A 642 -3.33 -26.42 -16.31
CA GLN A 642 -3.81 -25.56 -15.22
C GLN A 642 -4.16 -26.34 -13.95
N LEU A 643 -4.47 -27.64 -14.05
CA LEU A 643 -4.63 -28.51 -12.87
C LEU A 643 -3.29 -28.73 -12.15
N ARG A 644 -2.16 -28.83 -12.87
CA ARG A 644 -0.84 -29.04 -12.26
C ARG A 644 -0.33 -27.81 -11.51
N GLU A 645 -0.70 -26.60 -11.95
CA GLU A 645 -0.52 -25.36 -11.19
C GLU A 645 -1.46 -25.24 -9.97
N LEU A 646 -2.56 -25.98 -9.95
CA LEU A 646 -3.45 -26.03 -8.79
C LEU A 646 -2.88 -26.94 -7.69
N ASP A 647 -2.14 -27.99 -8.07
CA ASP A 647 -1.40 -28.86 -7.13
C ASP A 647 -0.20 -28.16 -6.50
N THR A 648 0.53 -27.30 -7.22
CA THR A 648 1.60 -26.48 -6.59
C THR A 648 1.03 -25.45 -5.61
N ARG A 649 -0.16 -24.88 -5.89
CA ARG A 649 -0.92 -24.09 -4.91
C ARG A 649 -1.41 -24.91 -3.70
N PHE A 650 -1.44 -26.23 -3.79
CA PHE A 650 -1.83 -27.13 -2.69
C PHE A 650 -0.74 -27.24 -1.60
N MET A 651 0.52 -26.94 -1.91
CA MET A 651 1.59 -26.75 -0.89
C MET A 651 1.46 -25.40 -0.17
N LEU A 652 0.98 -24.36 -0.87
CA LEU A 652 0.70 -23.05 -0.25
C LEU A 652 -0.48 -23.09 0.73
N ARG A 653 -1.39 -24.06 0.56
CA ARG A 653 -2.59 -24.23 1.38
C ARG A 653 -2.29 -24.43 2.88
N THR A 654 -1.34 -25.29 3.26
CA THR A 654 -1.13 -25.63 4.69
C THR A 654 -0.66 -24.46 5.54
N SER A 655 0.28 -23.66 5.06
CA SER A 655 0.71 -22.43 5.75
C SER A 655 -0.42 -21.40 5.80
N SER A 656 -1.13 -21.17 4.69
CA SER A 656 -2.30 -20.29 4.65
C SER A 656 -3.42 -20.75 5.60
N TYR A 657 -3.62 -22.06 5.81
CA TYR A 657 -4.61 -22.59 6.76
C TYR A 657 -4.24 -22.26 8.21
N VAL A 658 -2.97 -22.42 8.59
CA VAL A 658 -2.51 -22.07 9.95
C VAL A 658 -2.65 -20.57 10.18
N ILE A 659 -2.20 -19.75 9.22
CA ILE A 659 -2.25 -18.28 9.32
C ILE A 659 -3.69 -17.76 9.36
N CYS A 660 -4.62 -18.33 8.58
CA CYS A 660 -6.03 -17.93 8.61
C CYS A 660 -6.81 -18.52 9.81
N GLY A 661 -6.45 -19.72 10.25
CA GLY A 661 -7.13 -20.43 11.34
C GLY A 661 -6.84 -19.83 12.72
N ILE A 662 -5.62 -19.36 12.97
CA ILE A 662 -5.21 -18.80 14.26
C ILE A 662 -6.11 -17.61 14.69
N PRO A 663 -6.33 -16.56 13.87
CA PRO A 663 -7.22 -15.45 14.22
C PRO A 663 -8.67 -15.87 14.50
N LEU A 664 -9.19 -16.86 13.78
CA LEU A 664 -10.54 -17.39 14.01
C LEU A 664 -10.64 -18.11 15.36
N VAL A 665 -9.66 -18.97 15.67
CA VAL A 665 -9.60 -19.67 16.97
C VAL A 665 -9.43 -18.69 18.12
N ILE A 666 -8.57 -17.67 17.97
CA ILE A 666 -8.40 -16.59 18.96
C ILE A 666 -9.72 -15.83 19.17
N SER A 667 -10.42 -15.46 18.10
CA SER A 667 -11.75 -14.83 18.21
C SER A 667 -12.75 -15.71 18.96
N VAL A 668 -12.81 -17.01 18.67
CA VAL A 668 -13.72 -17.93 19.37
C VAL A 668 -13.38 -18.04 20.85
N LEU A 669 -12.09 -18.18 21.21
CA LEU A 669 -11.65 -18.27 22.60
C LEU A 669 -11.91 -16.98 23.38
N LEU A 670 -11.66 -15.81 22.78
CA LEU A 670 -11.93 -14.51 23.38
C LEU A 670 -13.44 -14.28 23.56
N GLY A 671 -14.26 -14.70 22.59
CA GLY A 671 -15.70 -14.57 22.65
C GLY A 671 -16.30 -15.46 23.75
N ILE A 672 -15.85 -16.71 23.87
CA ILE A 672 -16.22 -17.60 24.99
C ILE A 672 -15.78 -16.98 26.33
N SER A 673 -14.57 -16.43 26.41
CA SER A 673 -14.06 -15.75 27.61
C SER A 673 -14.90 -14.53 27.99
N PHE A 674 -15.38 -13.75 27.01
CA PHE A 674 -16.34 -12.67 27.23
C PHE A 674 -17.69 -13.19 27.75
N LEU A 675 -18.24 -14.26 27.16
CA LEU A 675 -19.53 -14.82 27.61
C LEU A 675 -19.49 -15.32 29.06
N ILE A 676 -18.34 -15.86 29.51
CA ILE A 676 -18.14 -16.31 30.88
C ILE A 676 -17.94 -15.12 31.85
N SER A 677 -17.02 -14.21 31.53
CA SER A 677 -16.56 -13.16 32.46
C SER A 677 -17.34 -11.85 32.39
N ARG A 678 -18.03 -11.58 31.27
CA ARG A 678 -18.72 -10.33 30.91
C ARG A 678 -17.84 -9.08 30.87
N ILE A 679 -16.52 -9.24 30.75
CA ILE A 679 -15.56 -8.13 30.65
C ILE A 679 -15.59 -7.54 29.24
N VAL A 680 -16.04 -6.29 29.09
CA VAL A 680 -16.19 -5.61 27.77
C VAL A 680 -14.90 -5.61 26.94
N SER A 681 -13.72 -5.54 27.56
CA SER A 681 -12.42 -5.60 26.88
C SER A 681 -12.21 -6.90 26.10
N LEU A 682 -12.77 -8.03 26.57
CA LEU A 682 -12.72 -9.30 25.85
C LEU A 682 -13.68 -9.33 24.66
N TYR A 683 -14.83 -8.66 24.74
CA TYR A 683 -15.68 -8.46 23.56
C TYR A 683 -14.99 -7.58 22.51
N VAL A 684 -14.35 -6.47 22.94
CA VAL A 684 -13.55 -5.62 22.03
C VAL A 684 -12.45 -6.44 21.35
N ALA A 685 -11.70 -7.25 22.11
CA ALA A 685 -10.68 -8.14 21.56
C ALA A 685 -11.29 -9.19 20.61
N THR A 686 -12.48 -9.72 20.90
CA THR A 686 -13.24 -10.64 20.03
C THR A 686 -13.61 -9.97 18.71
N PHE A 687 -14.18 -8.76 18.76
CA PHE A 687 -14.59 -7.99 17.58
C PHE A 687 -13.38 -7.67 16.68
N VAL A 688 -12.28 -7.21 17.28
CA VAL A 688 -10.99 -6.97 16.59
C VAL A 688 -10.47 -8.26 15.95
N ALA A 689 -10.34 -9.35 16.71
CA ALA A 689 -9.85 -10.63 16.19
C ALA A 689 -10.73 -11.18 15.05
N THR A 690 -12.04 -10.96 15.13
CA THR A 690 -13.02 -11.38 14.11
C THR A 690 -12.85 -10.61 12.81
N LEU A 691 -12.69 -9.29 12.86
CA LEU A 691 -12.44 -8.46 11.67
C LEU A 691 -11.06 -8.72 11.06
N VAL A 692 -10.03 -8.92 11.89
CA VAL A 692 -8.69 -9.33 11.43
C VAL A 692 -8.76 -10.69 10.75
N ALA A 693 -9.50 -11.66 11.29
CA ALA A 693 -9.71 -12.96 10.68
C ALA A 693 -10.41 -12.87 9.31
N ALA A 694 -11.48 -12.08 9.21
CA ALA A 694 -12.19 -11.82 7.96
C ALA A 694 -11.26 -11.21 6.89
N TYR A 695 -10.48 -10.20 7.27
CA TYR A 695 -9.52 -9.55 6.37
C TYR A 695 -8.39 -10.51 5.95
N MET A 696 -7.82 -11.29 6.87
CA MET A 696 -6.74 -12.23 6.54
C MET A 696 -7.22 -13.31 5.56
N VAL A 697 -8.42 -13.86 5.75
CA VAL A 697 -8.99 -14.81 4.77
C VAL A 697 -9.31 -14.12 3.46
N HIS A 698 -9.80 -12.88 3.45
CA HIS A 698 -9.99 -12.12 2.21
C HIS A 698 -8.67 -12.00 1.43
N TYR A 699 -7.60 -11.57 2.09
CA TYR A 699 -6.24 -11.45 1.53
C TYR A 699 -5.71 -12.78 0.98
N TYR A 700 -5.65 -13.84 1.79
CA TYR A 700 -5.11 -15.14 1.36
C TYR A 700 -5.99 -15.88 0.34
N SER A 701 -7.31 -15.64 0.36
CA SER A 701 -8.22 -16.16 -0.66
C SER A 701 -8.18 -15.37 -1.97
N ASP A 702 -7.40 -14.29 -2.09
CA ASP A 702 -7.31 -13.53 -3.34
C ASP A 702 -6.56 -14.26 -4.45
N ALA A 703 -5.52 -15.01 -4.11
CA ALA A 703 -4.89 -15.98 -5.01
C ALA A 703 -5.81 -17.16 -5.43
N LEU A 704 -7.01 -17.29 -4.81
CA LEU A 704 -8.03 -18.29 -5.11
C LEU A 704 -9.31 -17.69 -5.73
N SER A 705 -9.33 -16.40 -6.04
CA SER A 705 -10.49 -15.62 -6.52
C SER A 705 -11.28 -16.31 -7.66
N ASN A 706 -10.56 -16.79 -8.69
CA ASN A 706 -11.13 -17.43 -9.88
C ASN A 706 -11.73 -18.84 -9.62
N SER A 707 -11.77 -19.30 -8.36
CA SER A 707 -12.34 -20.60 -8.00
C SER A 707 -13.66 -20.47 -7.23
N LEU A 708 -14.63 -21.33 -7.55
CA LEU A 708 -15.89 -21.46 -6.80
C LEU A 708 -15.65 -21.67 -5.30
N SER A 709 -14.61 -22.44 -4.95
CA SER A 709 -14.15 -22.66 -3.58
C SER A 709 -13.68 -21.38 -2.88
N GLY A 710 -12.98 -20.48 -3.57
CA GLY A 710 -12.53 -19.20 -3.03
C GLY A 710 -13.69 -18.24 -2.78
N SER A 711 -14.59 -18.10 -3.76
CA SER A 711 -15.80 -17.27 -3.63
C SER A 711 -16.71 -17.74 -2.49
N LEU A 712 -17.03 -19.04 -2.45
CA LEU A 712 -17.88 -19.60 -1.39
C LEU A 712 -17.23 -19.52 -0.01
N LEU A 713 -15.91 -19.69 0.10
CA LEU A 713 -15.17 -19.52 1.36
C LEU A 713 -15.26 -18.07 1.88
N ARG A 714 -15.13 -17.06 1.01
CA ARG A 714 -15.29 -15.64 1.40
C ARG A 714 -16.69 -15.36 1.95
N PHE A 715 -17.73 -15.75 1.22
CA PHE A 715 -19.12 -15.50 1.64
C PHE A 715 -19.46 -16.24 2.95
N THR A 716 -19.13 -17.53 3.04
CA THR A 716 -19.42 -18.33 4.24
C THR A 716 -18.68 -17.81 5.48
N LEU A 717 -17.40 -17.43 5.33
CA LEU A 717 -16.64 -16.87 6.44
C LEU A 717 -17.14 -15.49 6.86
N TRP A 718 -17.45 -14.62 5.91
CA TRP A 718 -17.92 -13.27 6.21
C TRP A 718 -19.26 -13.30 6.96
N MET A 719 -20.19 -14.17 6.55
CA MET A 719 -21.42 -14.46 7.30
C MET A 719 -21.13 -15.02 8.70
N LEU A 720 -20.21 -16.01 8.81
CA LEU A 720 -19.76 -16.58 10.09
C LEU A 720 -19.24 -15.50 11.06
N THR A 721 -18.44 -14.56 10.57
CA THR A 721 -17.86 -13.50 11.39
C THR A 721 -18.91 -12.53 11.96
N LEU A 722 -19.94 -12.18 11.20
CA LEU A 722 -21.00 -11.28 11.67
C LEU A 722 -21.99 -11.97 12.60
N VAL A 723 -22.35 -13.20 12.27
CA VAL A 723 -23.18 -14.05 13.13
C VAL A 723 -22.48 -14.26 14.47
N TRP A 724 -21.15 -14.42 14.48
CA TRP A 724 -20.37 -14.49 15.72
C TRP A 724 -20.37 -13.20 16.54
N CYS A 725 -20.15 -12.03 15.93
CA CYS A 725 -20.25 -10.73 16.62
C CYS A 725 -21.65 -10.48 17.17
N TYR A 726 -22.71 -10.83 16.43
CA TYR A 726 -24.09 -10.75 16.90
C TYR A 726 -24.34 -11.66 18.11
N VAL A 727 -24.00 -12.95 17.99
CA VAL A 727 -24.23 -13.96 19.03
C VAL A 727 -23.49 -13.60 20.33
N THR A 728 -22.22 -13.19 20.23
CA THR A 728 -21.42 -12.83 21.41
C THR A 728 -21.99 -11.62 22.13
N LEU A 729 -22.35 -10.54 21.42
CA LEU A 729 -22.93 -9.34 22.03
C LEU A 729 -24.33 -9.61 22.61
N ALA A 730 -25.18 -10.32 21.87
CA ALA A 730 -26.54 -10.66 22.28
C ALA A 730 -26.58 -11.50 23.56
N ILE A 731 -25.83 -12.62 23.61
CA ILE A 731 -25.79 -13.47 24.82
C ILE A 731 -25.13 -12.71 25.98
N GLY A 732 -24.01 -12.01 25.72
CA GLY A 732 -23.23 -11.34 26.76
C GLY A 732 -23.98 -10.23 27.50
N LEU A 733 -24.83 -9.46 26.81
CA LEU A 733 -25.51 -8.29 27.39
C LEU A 733 -27.03 -8.47 27.63
N HIS A 734 -27.76 -9.24 26.81
CA HIS A 734 -29.21 -9.46 27.04
C HIS A 734 -29.53 -10.58 28.03
N ASN A 735 -28.53 -11.27 28.60
CA ASN A 735 -28.65 -12.16 29.76
C ASN A 735 -29.85 -13.14 29.72
N HIS A 736 -29.97 -13.89 28.61
CA HIS A 736 -31.05 -14.87 28.36
C HIS A 736 -32.49 -14.31 28.23
N ASN A 737 -32.67 -13.02 27.93
CA ASN A 737 -33.99 -12.48 27.56
C ASN A 737 -34.67 -13.34 26.48
N HIS A 738 -35.84 -13.92 26.80
CA HIS A 738 -36.58 -14.84 25.94
C HIS A 738 -36.81 -14.32 24.51
N ARG A 739 -36.95 -12.98 24.35
CA ARG A 739 -37.15 -12.29 23.06
C ARG A 739 -36.01 -12.51 22.05
N TYR A 740 -34.76 -12.67 22.50
CA TYR A 740 -33.59 -12.88 21.63
C TYR A 740 -33.11 -14.34 21.58
N GLY A 741 -33.64 -15.22 22.43
CA GLY A 741 -33.23 -16.63 22.48
C GLY A 741 -33.39 -17.35 21.14
N VAL A 742 -34.52 -17.13 20.44
CA VAL A 742 -34.81 -17.78 19.15
C VAL A 742 -33.83 -17.33 18.06
N SER A 743 -33.58 -16.02 17.91
CA SER A 743 -32.65 -15.51 16.90
C SER A 743 -31.21 -15.98 17.16
N VAL A 744 -30.79 -16.04 18.43
CA VAL A 744 -29.48 -16.58 18.83
C VAL A 744 -29.34 -18.07 18.53
N ILE A 745 -30.36 -18.89 18.79
CA ILE A 745 -30.32 -20.33 18.49
C ILE A 745 -30.22 -20.57 16.97
N VAL A 746 -31.05 -19.90 16.17
CA VAL A 746 -31.02 -20.01 14.70
C VAL A 746 -29.68 -19.49 14.15
N ALA A 747 -29.16 -18.39 14.69
CA ALA A 747 -27.85 -17.85 14.37
C ALA A 747 -26.73 -18.87 14.65
N LEU A 748 -26.72 -19.53 15.82
CA LEU A 748 -25.74 -20.57 16.17
C LEU A 748 -25.79 -21.78 15.22
N VAL A 749 -26.99 -22.25 14.85
CA VAL A 749 -27.18 -23.35 13.89
C VAL A 749 -26.65 -22.97 12.49
N LEU A 750 -26.97 -21.76 12.01
CA LEU A 750 -26.41 -21.23 10.77
C LEU A 750 -24.89 -21.10 10.84
N ASN A 751 -24.33 -20.70 11.98
CA ASN A 751 -22.89 -20.61 12.18
C ASN A 751 -22.21 -21.98 12.05
N GLY A 752 -22.78 -23.02 12.67
CA GLY A 752 -22.34 -24.40 12.50
C GLY A 752 -22.38 -24.86 11.04
N ALA A 753 -23.45 -24.52 10.32
CA ALA A 753 -23.58 -24.80 8.89
C ALA A 753 -22.49 -24.07 8.05
N PHE A 754 -22.23 -22.78 8.31
CA PHE A 754 -21.19 -22.02 7.61
C PHE A 754 -19.78 -22.57 7.89
N VAL A 755 -19.48 -23.01 9.12
CA VAL A 755 -18.20 -23.68 9.45
C VAL A 755 -18.06 -25.00 8.67
N LEU A 756 -19.11 -25.83 8.63
CA LEU A 756 -19.10 -27.09 7.86
C LEU A 756 -18.95 -26.85 6.35
N LEU A 757 -19.56 -25.78 5.82
CA LEU A 757 -19.39 -25.36 4.43
C LEU A 757 -17.98 -24.85 4.14
N ALA A 758 -17.40 -24.02 5.02
CA ALA A 758 -16.02 -23.55 4.89
C ALA A 758 -15.03 -24.73 4.89
N ILE A 759 -15.14 -25.67 5.85
CA ILE A 759 -14.34 -26.91 5.88
C ILE A 759 -14.53 -27.73 4.60
N SER A 760 -15.75 -27.79 4.05
CA SER A 760 -16.04 -28.48 2.79
C SER A 760 -15.39 -27.81 1.58
N CYS A 761 -15.32 -26.47 1.53
CA CYS A 761 -14.59 -25.70 0.51
C CYS A 761 -13.07 -25.97 0.57
N LEU A 762 -12.54 -26.21 1.76
CA LEU A 762 -11.13 -26.53 1.97
C LEU A 762 -10.81 -27.99 1.60
N ARG A 763 -11.69 -28.95 1.93
CA ARG A 763 -11.44 -30.38 1.67
C ARG A 763 -11.74 -30.85 0.24
N ARG A 764 -12.67 -30.23 -0.49
CA ARG A 764 -13.14 -30.73 -1.80
C ARG A 764 -12.56 -29.93 -2.97
N PRO A 765 -12.26 -30.59 -4.12
CA PRO A 765 -11.90 -29.87 -5.35
C PRO A 765 -13.09 -29.06 -5.88
N GLY A 766 -12.82 -27.91 -6.50
CA GLY A 766 -13.83 -26.94 -6.95
C GLY A 766 -14.87 -27.47 -7.95
N ARG A 767 -14.65 -28.63 -8.56
CA ARG A 767 -15.62 -29.33 -9.43
C ARG A 767 -16.69 -30.13 -8.68
N SER A 768 -16.64 -30.26 -7.35
CA SER A 768 -17.60 -31.11 -6.64
C SER A 768 -19.04 -30.58 -6.74
N ARG A 769 -20.00 -31.47 -7.09
CA ARG A 769 -21.43 -31.12 -7.19
C ARG A 769 -21.98 -30.50 -5.90
N LEU A 770 -21.50 -30.97 -4.75
CA LEU A 770 -21.90 -30.46 -3.43
C LEU A 770 -21.54 -28.98 -3.27
N LEU A 771 -20.33 -28.54 -3.64
CA LEU A 771 -19.97 -27.10 -3.56
C LEU A 771 -20.83 -26.21 -4.47
N ARG A 772 -21.26 -26.72 -5.63
CA ARG A 772 -22.20 -25.99 -6.50
C ARG A 772 -23.58 -25.84 -5.86
N VAL A 773 -24.12 -26.92 -5.31
CA VAL A 773 -25.40 -26.90 -4.57
C VAL A 773 -25.29 -25.98 -3.35
N SER A 774 -24.20 -26.05 -2.58
CA SER A 774 -23.94 -25.15 -1.45
C SER A 774 -23.86 -23.68 -1.86
N TYR A 775 -23.22 -23.35 -3.00
CA TYR A 775 -23.17 -21.98 -3.51
C TYR A 775 -24.56 -21.47 -3.91
N ILE A 776 -25.36 -22.30 -4.59
CA ILE A 776 -26.75 -21.96 -4.94
C ILE A 776 -27.59 -21.74 -3.67
N ILE A 777 -27.43 -22.58 -2.64
CA ILE A 777 -28.11 -22.43 -1.35
C ILE A 777 -27.69 -21.13 -0.63
N VAL A 778 -26.39 -20.80 -0.59
CA VAL A 778 -25.90 -19.55 0.03
C VAL A 778 -26.42 -18.33 -0.72
N MET A 779 -26.45 -18.36 -2.05
CA MET A 779 -27.03 -17.27 -2.85
C MET A 779 -28.55 -17.16 -2.64
N ALA A 780 -29.28 -18.28 -2.65
CA ALA A 780 -30.71 -18.30 -2.37
C ALA A 780 -31.03 -17.78 -0.94
N TYR A 781 -30.18 -18.07 0.04
CA TYR A 781 -30.25 -17.51 1.39
C TYR A 781 -30.04 -15.98 1.37
N ILE A 782 -29.00 -15.48 0.69
CA ILE A 782 -28.73 -14.03 0.58
C ILE A 782 -29.91 -13.31 -0.11
N PHE A 783 -30.40 -13.83 -1.23
CA PHE A 783 -31.56 -13.27 -1.94
C PHE A 783 -32.85 -13.36 -1.12
N GLY A 784 -33.08 -14.46 -0.39
CA GLY A 784 -34.23 -14.61 0.51
C GLY A 784 -34.20 -13.61 1.65
N CYS A 785 -33.06 -13.46 2.32
CA CYS A 785 -32.85 -12.43 3.35
C CYS A 785 -33.06 -11.02 2.79
N TRP A 786 -32.58 -10.73 1.58
CA TRP A 786 -32.82 -9.46 0.91
C TRP A 786 -34.30 -9.19 0.63
N ILE A 787 -35.04 -10.16 0.07
CA ILE A 787 -36.49 -10.02 -0.19
C ILE A 787 -37.24 -9.73 1.13
N THR A 788 -36.84 -10.36 2.23
CA THR A 788 -37.45 -10.10 3.55
C THR A 788 -37.15 -8.72 4.15
N VAL A 789 -36.21 -7.93 3.61
CA VAL A 789 -35.97 -6.53 4.05
C VAL A 789 -37.23 -5.68 3.88
N PHE A 790 -37.92 -5.82 2.74
CA PHE A 790 -39.12 -5.04 2.41
C PHE A 790 -40.27 -5.19 3.44
N PRO A 791 -40.72 -6.42 3.79
CA PRO A 791 -41.80 -6.59 4.76
C PRO A 791 -41.34 -6.52 6.23
N LEU A 792 -40.08 -6.85 6.56
CA LEU A 792 -39.66 -6.93 7.96
C LEU A 792 -39.12 -5.61 8.53
N VAL A 793 -38.32 -4.85 7.74
CA VAL A 793 -37.62 -3.66 8.23
C VAL A 793 -38.40 -2.39 7.87
N ASP A 794 -38.38 -2.02 6.59
CA ASP A 794 -39.11 -0.90 5.98
C ASP A 794 -38.97 -1.01 4.44
N TRP A 795 -39.99 -0.57 3.69
CA TRP A 795 -39.91 -0.44 2.23
C TRP A 795 -38.79 0.50 1.80
N ARG A 796 -38.47 1.53 2.61
CA ARG A 796 -37.37 2.47 2.38
C ARG A 796 -36.01 1.77 2.36
N MET A 797 -35.77 0.88 3.33
CA MET A 797 -34.54 0.06 3.37
C MET A 797 -34.52 -0.96 2.21
N GLY A 798 -35.69 -1.50 1.84
CA GLY A 798 -35.82 -2.36 0.66
C GLY A 798 -35.38 -1.67 -0.63
N LEU A 799 -35.83 -0.43 -0.88
CA LEU A 799 -35.42 0.37 -2.04
C LEU A 799 -33.93 0.72 -2.02
N PHE A 800 -33.37 1.12 -0.88
CA PHE A 800 -31.93 1.37 -0.73
C PHE A 800 -31.11 0.12 -1.10
N CYS A 801 -31.50 -1.05 -0.58
CA CYS A 801 -30.81 -2.28 -0.89
C CYS A 801 -31.01 -2.74 -2.35
N LEU A 802 -32.17 -2.48 -2.96
CA LEU A 802 -32.42 -2.72 -4.38
C LEU A 802 -31.47 -1.90 -5.27
N ALA A 803 -31.32 -0.60 -4.98
CA ALA A 803 -30.40 0.28 -5.72
C ALA A 803 -28.94 -0.18 -5.60
N ILE A 804 -28.49 -0.50 -4.38
CA ILE A 804 -27.16 -1.07 -4.12
C ILE A 804 -26.95 -2.42 -4.82
N MET A 805 -27.97 -3.28 -4.85
CA MET A 805 -27.91 -4.57 -5.53
C MET A 805 -27.77 -4.40 -7.04
N ILE A 806 -28.56 -3.54 -7.66
CA ILE A 806 -28.45 -3.24 -9.09
C ILE A 806 -27.03 -2.73 -9.41
N HIS A 807 -26.50 -1.80 -8.63
CA HIS A 807 -25.14 -1.29 -8.84
C HIS A 807 -24.06 -2.38 -8.64
N ASN A 808 -24.19 -3.23 -7.62
CA ASN A 808 -23.26 -4.37 -7.40
C ASN A 808 -23.31 -5.36 -8.56
N VAL A 809 -24.51 -5.74 -9.04
CA VAL A 809 -24.68 -6.67 -10.16
C VAL A 809 -24.12 -6.08 -11.46
N LEU A 810 -24.42 -4.81 -11.77
CA LEU A 810 -23.86 -4.12 -12.93
C LEU A 810 -22.33 -4.08 -12.88
N ASN A 811 -21.73 -3.76 -11.74
CA ASN A 811 -20.28 -3.80 -11.58
C ASN A 811 -19.72 -5.22 -11.73
N ILE A 812 -20.31 -6.24 -11.11
CA ILE A 812 -19.84 -7.64 -11.23
C ILE A 812 -19.91 -8.13 -12.70
N VAL A 813 -20.91 -7.71 -13.47
CA VAL A 813 -21.12 -8.16 -14.86
C VAL A 813 -20.33 -7.35 -15.89
N PHE A 814 -20.06 -6.07 -15.64
CA PHE A 814 -19.48 -5.17 -16.66
C PHE A 814 -18.14 -4.50 -16.28
N ALA A 815 -17.63 -4.70 -15.06
CA ALA A 815 -16.40 -4.07 -14.59
C ALA A 815 -15.21 -4.29 -15.55
N PRO A 816 -14.46 -3.22 -15.90
CA PRO A 816 -13.25 -3.32 -16.71
C PRO A 816 -12.00 -3.77 -15.91
N ARG A 817 -12.07 -3.75 -14.58
CA ARG A 817 -10.96 -4.02 -13.63
C ARG A 817 -11.49 -4.71 -12.38
N THR A 818 -10.58 -5.13 -11.50
CA THR A 818 -10.91 -5.66 -10.17
C THR A 818 -11.86 -4.73 -9.38
N LEU A 819 -12.88 -5.34 -8.78
CA LEU A 819 -13.93 -4.62 -8.04
C LEU A 819 -13.44 -4.07 -6.69
N ILE A 820 -12.56 -4.83 -6.04
CA ILE A 820 -12.01 -4.57 -4.69
C ILE A 820 -10.49 -4.76 -4.74
N GLY A 821 -9.75 -3.77 -4.25
CA GLY A 821 -8.31 -3.84 -4.05
C GLY A 821 -7.94 -4.09 -2.59
N ILE A 822 -6.86 -4.83 -2.36
CA ILE A 822 -6.39 -5.22 -1.01
C ILE A 822 -6.22 -3.99 -0.10
N HIS A 823 -5.49 -2.97 -0.56
CA HIS A 823 -5.21 -1.76 0.23
C HIS A 823 -6.47 -1.02 0.68
N ALA A 824 -7.49 -0.96 -0.18
CA ALA A 824 -8.77 -0.33 0.13
C ALA A 824 -9.63 -1.17 1.08
N SER A 825 -9.65 -2.50 0.89
CA SER A 825 -10.33 -3.41 1.82
C SER A 825 -9.75 -3.34 3.23
N PHE A 826 -8.42 -3.14 3.35
CA PHE A 826 -7.74 -2.92 4.62
C PHE A 826 -8.18 -1.62 5.31
N LEU A 827 -8.20 -0.51 4.58
CA LEU A 827 -8.61 0.79 5.13
C LEU A 827 -10.08 0.78 5.58
N LEU A 828 -10.98 0.16 4.82
CA LEU A 828 -12.36 -0.01 5.24
C LEU A 828 -12.47 -0.90 6.50
N ALA A 829 -11.77 -2.05 6.52
CA ALA A 829 -11.79 -2.95 7.66
C ALA A 829 -11.24 -2.27 8.94
N ALA A 830 -10.19 -1.45 8.81
CA ALA A 830 -9.66 -0.64 9.91
C ALA A 830 -10.66 0.42 10.38
N ALA A 831 -11.33 1.14 9.47
CA ALA A 831 -12.35 2.13 9.82
C ALA A 831 -13.56 1.50 10.54
N VAL A 832 -14.08 0.38 10.02
CA VAL A 832 -15.15 -0.41 10.67
C VAL A 832 -14.71 -0.90 12.05
N MET A 833 -13.49 -1.40 12.18
CA MET A 833 -12.94 -1.87 13.45
C MET A 833 -12.87 -0.74 14.49
N LEU A 834 -12.27 0.40 14.13
CA LEU A 834 -12.13 1.54 15.02
C LEU A 834 -13.48 2.13 15.42
N LEU A 835 -14.40 2.34 14.47
CA LEU A 835 -15.72 2.90 14.76
C LEU A 835 -16.58 1.96 15.60
N GLY A 836 -16.56 0.65 15.31
CA GLY A 836 -17.29 -0.36 16.08
C GLY A 836 -16.77 -0.49 17.51
N VAL A 837 -15.44 -0.51 17.70
CA VAL A 837 -14.82 -0.50 19.04
C VAL A 837 -15.16 0.77 19.80
N SER A 838 -15.10 1.94 19.14
CA SER A 838 -15.52 3.21 19.74
C SER A 838 -16.97 3.16 20.20
N CYS A 839 -17.94 2.80 19.35
CA CYS A 839 -19.35 2.76 19.74
C CYS A 839 -19.61 1.82 20.93
N VAL A 840 -18.93 0.68 20.98
CA VAL A 840 -19.08 -0.29 22.08
C VAL A 840 -18.47 0.23 23.38
N LEU A 841 -17.25 0.79 23.34
CA LEU A 841 -16.60 1.35 24.52
C LEU A 841 -17.32 2.59 25.03
N LEU A 842 -17.72 3.50 24.14
CA LEU A 842 -18.41 4.75 24.49
C LEU A 842 -19.82 4.48 25.04
N GLY A 843 -20.55 3.55 24.42
CA GLY A 843 -21.83 3.08 24.95
C GLY A 843 -21.66 2.43 26.33
N TRP A 844 -20.61 1.63 26.54
CA TRP A 844 -20.30 1.05 27.85
C TRP A 844 -19.95 2.10 28.91
N TYR A 845 -19.01 3.01 28.63
CA TYR A 845 -18.60 4.07 29.55
C TYR A 845 -19.67 5.13 29.79
N GLY A 846 -20.61 5.30 28.86
CA GLY A 846 -21.77 6.18 29.01
C GLY A 846 -22.97 5.53 29.72
N THR A 847 -22.84 4.31 30.24
CA THR A 847 -23.85 3.74 31.15
C THR A 847 -23.82 4.40 32.52
N THR A 848 -24.98 4.45 33.18
CA THR A 848 -25.01 4.73 34.62
C THR A 848 -24.49 3.52 35.38
N LEU A 849 -23.27 3.62 35.91
CA LEU A 849 -22.64 2.58 36.72
C LEU A 849 -23.36 2.43 38.07
N MET A 850 -24.03 1.29 38.24
CA MET A 850 -24.87 0.99 39.39
C MET A 850 -24.05 0.66 40.65
N THR A 851 -24.24 1.45 41.73
CA THR A 851 -23.56 1.27 43.02
C THR A 851 -24.25 0.20 43.87
N THR A 852 -23.47 -0.67 44.53
CA THR A 852 -24.00 -1.78 45.37
C THR A 852 -23.96 -1.48 46.87
N LYS A 853 -23.17 -0.51 47.29
CA LYS A 853 -23.00 -0.06 48.68
C LYS A 853 -23.37 1.41 48.75
N ALA A 854 -23.86 1.84 49.92
CA ALA A 854 -24.13 3.25 50.19
C ALA A 854 -22.80 4.01 50.21
N HIS A 855 -22.75 5.17 49.53
CA HIS A 855 -21.57 6.03 49.47
C HIS A 855 -21.67 7.23 50.41
N SER A 856 -22.83 7.51 50.97
CA SER A 856 -23.03 8.54 51.98
C SER A 856 -22.43 8.18 53.33
N ARG A 857 -22.04 9.22 54.07
CA ARG A 857 -21.90 9.18 55.53
C ARG A 857 -22.93 10.14 56.14
N PRO A 858 -23.32 9.95 57.41
CA PRO A 858 -24.06 10.98 58.15
C PRO A 858 -23.34 12.33 58.04
N SER A 859 -24.10 13.40 57.83
CA SER A 859 -23.55 14.75 57.74
C SER A 859 -22.72 15.10 58.97
N GLY A 860 -21.57 15.73 58.74
CA GLY A 860 -20.78 16.34 59.80
C GLY A 860 -21.37 17.67 60.27
N PRO A 861 -20.71 18.37 61.22
CA PRO A 861 -21.01 19.77 61.45
C PRO A 861 -20.84 20.57 60.14
N PRO A 862 -21.60 21.67 59.97
CA PRO A 862 -21.52 22.52 58.78
C PRO A 862 -20.12 23.13 58.66
N ASN A 863 -19.30 22.58 57.76
CA ASN A 863 -17.96 23.08 57.46
C ASN A 863 -18.08 24.25 56.47
N ALA A 864 -18.63 25.36 56.96
CA ALA A 864 -18.74 26.60 56.23
C ALA A 864 -17.37 27.30 56.13
N THR A 865 -16.43 26.73 55.36
CA THR A 865 -15.41 27.55 54.70
C THR A 865 -16.15 28.40 53.67
N THR A 866 -16.57 29.59 54.08
CA THR A 866 -17.29 30.56 53.25
C THR A 866 -16.34 31.18 52.22
N LEU A 867 -15.94 30.36 51.25
CA LEU A 867 -15.28 30.82 50.03
C LEU A 867 -16.14 31.92 49.41
N SER A 868 -15.49 33.02 49.03
CA SER A 868 -16.16 34.09 48.30
C SER A 868 -16.68 33.59 46.94
N GLN A 869 -17.70 34.27 46.39
CA GLN A 869 -18.20 33.95 45.05
C GLN A 869 -17.09 33.98 43.99
N LEU A 870 -16.09 34.84 44.15
CA LEU A 870 -14.94 34.93 43.26
C LEU A 870 -14.01 33.72 43.40
N GLU A 871 -13.71 33.25 44.61
CA GLU A 871 -12.92 32.03 44.83
C GLU A 871 -13.64 30.77 44.33
N LEU A 872 -14.96 30.69 44.52
CA LEU A 872 -15.78 29.61 43.96
C LEU A 872 -15.72 29.62 42.43
N TYR A 873 -15.89 30.79 41.81
CA TYR A 873 -15.76 30.97 40.36
C TYR A 873 -14.38 30.57 39.83
N HIS A 874 -13.31 30.95 40.52
CA HIS A 874 -11.94 30.59 40.14
C HIS A 874 -11.62 29.09 40.29
N ARG A 875 -12.32 28.36 41.15
CA ARG A 875 -12.24 26.89 41.20
C ARG A 875 -12.99 26.27 40.03
N TYR A 876 -14.31 26.47 39.98
CA TYR A 876 -15.15 26.15 38.82
C TYR A 876 -16.32 27.14 38.75
N PRO A 877 -16.53 27.85 37.63
CA PRO A 877 -17.68 28.74 37.42
C PRO A 877 -19.03 28.16 37.87
N VAL A 878 -19.27 26.87 37.64
CA VAL A 878 -20.51 26.18 38.04
C VAL A 878 -20.78 26.17 39.55
N CYS A 879 -19.76 26.37 40.39
CA CYS A 879 -19.93 26.48 41.85
C CYS A 879 -20.72 27.73 42.27
N THR A 880 -20.82 28.75 41.41
CA THR A 880 -21.60 29.98 41.66
C THR A 880 -23.08 29.87 41.23
N LEU A 881 -23.47 28.77 40.57
CA LEU A 881 -24.83 28.60 40.06
C LEU A 881 -25.85 28.36 41.18
N GLN A 882 -26.82 29.26 41.26
CA GLN A 882 -28.02 29.14 42.09
C GLN A 882 -29.18 28.64 41.21
N LEU A 883 -29.77 27.50 41.60
CA LEU A 883 -30.75 26.76 40.78
C LEU A 883 -32.19 26.83 41.30
N ALA A 884 -32.38 27.33 42.52
CA ALA A 884 -33.67 27.51 43.16
C ALA A 884 -33.93 29.00 43.44
N GLN A 885 -35.20 29.39 43.58
CA GLN A 885 -35.59 30.80 43.78
C GLN A 885 -35.05 31.40 45.09
N ASP A 886 -34.78 30.57 46.09
CA ASP A 886 -34.17 30.91 47.38
C ASP A 886 -32.64 30.86 47.37
N GLY A 887 -32.02 30.47 46.25
CA GLY A 887 -30.58 30.23 46.13
C GLY A 887 -30.05 29.03 46.94
N SER A 888 -30.91 28.23 47.59
CA SER A 888 -30.48 27.16 48.49
C SER A 888 -29.96 25.92 47.75
N PHE A 889 -30.37 25.73 46.49
CA PHE A 889 -30.01 24.58 45.68
C PHE A 889 -28.90 24.90 44.69
N ARG A 890 -27.83 24.09 44.71
CA ARG A 890 -26.57 24.32 43.98
C ARG A 890 -26.24 23.15 43.06
N VAL A 891 -25.27 23.32 42.15
CA VAL A 891 -24.82 22.26 41.22
C VAL A 891 -24.42 20.94 41.90
N VAL A 892 -23.88 21.04 43.12
CA VAL A 892 -23.53 19.92 44.01
C VAL A 892 -24.73 19.01 44.28
N ASP A 893 -25.92 19.60 44.45
CA ASP A 893 -27.14 18.86 44.78
C ASP A 893 -27.61 18.01 43.58
N LEU A 894 -27.50 18.53 42.35
CA LEU A 894 -27.80 17.76 41.14
C LEU A 894 -26.83 16.58 40.95
N ALA A 895 -25.54 16.78 41.24
CA ALA A 895 -24.55 15.70 41.17
C ALA A 895 -24.88 14.57 42.16
N LEU A 896 -25.28 14.93 43.38
CA LEU A 896 -25.73 13.97 44.40
C LEU A 896 -27.04 13.27 44.02
N LEU A 897 -28.03 13.97 43.45
CA LEU A 897 -29.26 13.34 42.97
C LEU A 897 -29.01 12.32 41.84
N ASN A 898 -28.09 12.64 40.92
CA ASN A 898 -27.65 11.74 39.87
C ASN A 898 -26.97 10.48 40.45
N GLU A 899 -26.19 10.61 41.53
CA GLU A 899 -25.61 9.45 42.23
C GLU A 899 -26.66 8.63 43.02
N VAL A 900 -27.60 9.26 43.72
CA VAL A 900 -28.71 8.56 44.43
C VAL A 900 -29.48 7.67 43.46
N VAL A 901 -29.79 8.18 42.27
CA VAL A 901 -30.47 7.44 41.20
C VAL A 901 -29.61 6.28 40.65
N SER A 902 -28.29 6.37 40.77
CA SER A 902 -27.32 5.33 40.39
C SER A 902 -27.21 4.19 41.40
N ALA A 903 -27.98 4.18 42.49
CA ALA A 903 -28.00 3.08 43.45
C ALA A 903 -28.75 1.84 42.91
N ARG A 904 -28.10 0.66 42.95
CA ARG A 904 -28.64 -0.61 42.41
C ARG A 904 -29.86 -1.13 43.19
N THR A 905 -29.92 -0.89 44.49
CA THR A 905 -31.00 -1.38 45.35
C THR A 905 -31.73 -0.23 46.01
N ASN A 906 -33.03 -0.41 46.28
CA ASN A 906 -33.82 0.59 46.99
C ASN A 906 -33.27 0.85 48.39
N ALA A 907 -32.73 -0.16 49.08
CA ALA A 907 -32.11 0.00 50.39
C ALA A 907 -30.86 0.91 50.32
N THR A 908 -29.97 0.68 49.37
CA THR A 908 -28.81 1.55 49.10
C THR A 908 -29.26 2.99 48.83
N ARG A 909 -30.26 3.16 47.94
CA ARG A 909 -30.80 4.46 47.55
C ARG A 909 -31.38 5.23 48.75
N SER A 910 -32.16 4.57 49.61
CA SER A 910 -32.76 5.20 50.78
C SER A 910 -31.73 5.66 51.80
N VAL A 911 -30.62 4.94 51.98
CA VAL A 911 -29.52 5.37 52.86
C VAL A 911 -28.84 6.63 52.30
N ASP A 912 -28.46 6.62 51.03
CA ASP A 912 -27.79 7.77 50.40
C ASP A 912 -28.70 9.01 50.31
N PHE A 913 -29.97 8.82 49.96
CA PHE A 913 -30.96 9.88 49.95
C PHE A 913 -31.20 10.48 51.35
N ASN A 914 -31.42 9.65 52.37
CA ASN A 914 -31.70 10.13 53.72
C ASN A 914 -30.50 10.87 54.33
N ASN A 915 -29.27 10.39 54.11
CA ASN A 915 -28.06 11.04 54.63
C ASN A 915 -27.75 12.37 53.94
N TRP A 916 -28.05 12.53 52.65
CA TRP A 916 -27.73 13.77 51.90
C TRP A 916 -28.88 14.77 51.78
N PHE A 917 -30.13 14.33 51.93
CA PHE A 917 -31.32 15.16 51.69
C PHE A 917 -32.41 15.03 52.76
N GLY A 918 -32.29 14.10 53.73
CA GLY A 918 -33.35 13.85 54.73
C GLY A 918 -33.69 15.05 55.63
N THR A 919 -32.72 15.94 55.89
CA THR A 919 -32.93 17.20 56.62
C THR A 919 -33.41 18.35 55.73
N ARG A 920 -33.28 18.24 54.39
CA ARG A 920 -33.54 19.32 53.45
C ARG A 920 -34.98 19.41 52.96
N GLY A 921 -35.88 18.52 53.40
CA GLY A 921 -37.29 18.51 52.97
C GLY A 921 -37.51 18.21 51.47
N VAL A 922 -36.49 17.68 50.79
CA VAL A 922 -36.63 17.16 49.41
C VAL A 922 -37.41 15.85 49.47
N THR A 923 -38.39 15.67 48.58
CA THR A 923 -39.17 14.43 48.49
C THR A 923 -38.88 13.70 47.18
N TYR A 924 -38.61 12.40 47.28
CA TYR A 924 -38.36 11.53 46.14
C TYR A 924 -39.64 10.80 45.76
N SER A 925 -40.12 11.01 44.54
CA SER A 925 -41.41 10.48 44.07
C SER A 925 -41.30 9.11 43.37
N GLY A 926 -40.09 8.56 43.24
CA GLY A 926 -39.86 7.29 42.53
C GLY A 926 -39.51 7.47 41.05
N VAL A 927 -39.69 6.40 40.28
CA VAL A 927 -39.67 6.43 38.81
C VAL A 927 -41.05 6.88 38.34
N VAL A 928 -41.09 7.93 37.52
CA VAL A 928 -42.33 8.58 37.05
C VAL A 928 -42.53 8.47 35.53
N GLY A 929 -41.49 8.04 34.81
CA GLY A 929 -41.56 7.70 33.40
C GLY A 929 -40.57 6.59 33.06
N GLU A 930 -41.00 5.65 32.22
CA GLU A 930 -40.15 4.62 31.62
C GLU A 930 -40.17 4.78 30.10
N PHE A 931 -38.98 4.96 29.50
CA PHE A 931 -38.84 5.19 28.06
C PHE A 931 -38.22 3.96 27.40
N GLU A 932 -38.99 3.23 26.58
CA GLU A 932 -38.50 2.01 25.94
C GLU A 932 -37.50 2.29 24.81
N THR A 933 -36.25 1.88 25.02
CA THR A 933 -35.22 1.80 23.98
C THR A 933 -34.92 0.35 23.63
N ASP A 934 -35.24 -0.07 22.41
CA ASP A 934 -34.83 -1.36 21.82
C ASP A 934 -35.11 -2.60 22.72
N GLY A 935 -36.22 -2.53 23.48
CA GLY A 935 -36.70 -3.56 24.41
C GLY A 935 -36.18 -3.44 25.86
N ILE A 936 -35.67 -2.27 26.26
CA ILE A 936 -35.16 -1.95 27.60
C ILE A 936 -35.61 -0.53 27.99
N SER A 937 -36.24 -0.36 29.16
CA SER A 937 -36.66 0.96 29.64
C SER A 937 -35.52 1.77 30.28
N TRP A 938 -35.50 3.08 30.00
CA TRP A 938 -34.73 4.10 30.72
C TRP A 938 -35.64 4.72 31.78
N GLU A 939 -35.12 4.87 32.99
CA GLU A 939 -35.91 5.28 34.16
C GLU A 939 -35.75 6.80 34.38
N MET A 940 -36.87 7.53 34.40
CA MET A 940 -36.89 8.94 34.80
C MET A 940 -37.43 9.08 36.21
N HIS A 941 -36.61 9.68 37.08
CA HIS A 941 -36.86 9.84 38.50
C HIS A 941 -37.25 11.29 38.83
N GLU A 942 -38.20 11.48 39.75
CA GLU A 942 -38.66 12.82 40.16
C GLU A 942 -38.32 13.15 41.61
N PHE A 943 -37.79 14.36 41.82
CA PHE A 943 -37.52 14.95 43.12
C PHE A 943 -38.21 16.32 43.22
N LEU A 944 -39.06 16.50 44.22
CA LEU A 944 -39.70 17.78 44.52
C LEU A 944 -38.89 18.44 45.65
N LEU A 945 -38.38 19.65 45.40
CA LEU A 945 -37.67 20.43 46.43
C LEU A 945 -38.69 21.11 47.36
N PRO A 946 -38.25 21.65 48.52
CA PRO A 946 -39.12 22.41 49.42
C PRO A 946 -39.88 23.55 48.73
N ALA A 947 -41.02 23.91 49.30
CA ALA A 947 -41.86 24.99 48.79
C ALA A 947 -41.13 26.35 48.62
N ALA A 948 -40.09 26.62 49.43
CA ALA A 948 -39.25 27.81 49.32
C ALA A 948 -38.38 27.83 48.05
N ALA A 949 -37.92 26.66 47.59
CA ALA A 949 -37.13 26.53 46.37
C ALA A 949 -38.00 26.60 45.11
N ASN A 950 -39.25 26.13 45.19
CA ASN A 950 -40.26 26.11 44.13
C ASN A 950 -39.76 25.47 42.81
N THR A 951 -39.02 24.37 42.92
CA THR A 951 -38.37 23.68 41.80
C THR A 951 -38.58 22.16 41.90
N THR A 952 -38.76 21.52 40.74
CA THR A 952 -38.80 20.07 40.56
C THR A 952 -37.60 19.65 39.71
N VAL A 953 -36.91 18.58 40.12
CA VAL A 953 -35.78 18.00 39.39
C VAL A 953 -36.18 16.64 38.81
N LEU A 954 -35.95 16.45 37.52
CA LEU A 954 -36.08 15.14 36.85
C LEU A 954 -34.69 14.60 36.51
N VAL A 955 -34.41 13.37 36.92
CA VAL A 955 -33.15 12.66 36.65
C VAL A 955 -33.40 11.53 35.66
N LEU A 956 -32.80 11.57 34.46
CA LEU A 956 -32.87 10.46 33.49
C LEU A 956 -31.70 9.50 33.66
N ASN A 957 -32.00 8.20 33.73
CA ASN A 957 -31.05 7.15 34.05
C ASN A 957 -31.11 5.99 33.05
N ASN A 958 -29.95 5.52 32.59
CA ASN A 958 -29.84 4.26 31.86
C ASN A 958 -28.78 3.32 32.48
N ARG A 959 -29.28 2.25 33.12
CA ARG A 959 -28.45 1.20 33.75
C ARG A 959 -27.98 0.08 32.82
N TYR A 960 -28.40 0.07 31.55
CA TYR A 960 -28.23 -1.07 30.66
C TYR A 960 -27.27 -0.78 29.51
N ALA A 961 -26.09 -1.40 29.56
CA ALA A 961 -25.04 -1.28 28.55
C ALA A 961 -25.52 -1.50 27.11
N MET A 962 -26.39 -2.48 26.87
CA MET A 962 -26.86 -2.77 25.52
C MET A 962 -27.60 -1.58 24.89
N SER A 963 -28.52 -0.97 25.63
CA SER A 963 -29.25 0.20 25.14
C SER A 963 -28.36 1.42 24.98
N SER A 964 -27.36 1.65 25.86
CA SER A 964 -26.37 2.71 25.65
C SER A 964 -25.50 2.49 24.41
N ILE A 965 -25.12 1.24 24.11
CA ILE A 965 -24.33 0.88 22.91
C ILE A 965 -25.14 1.05 21.63
N VAL A 966 -26.40 0.60 21.59
CA VAL A 966 -27.28 0.78 20.43
C VAL A 966 -27.62 2.27 20.24
N ALA A 967 -27.88 2.99 21.34
CA ALA A 967 -28.15 4.43 21.31
C ALA A 967 -26.94 5.31 20.91
N MET A 968 -25.73 4.75 20.77
CA MET A 968 -24.63 5.43 20.06
C MET A 968 -24.96 5.72 18.60
N VAL A 969 -26.01 5.12 18.03
CA VAL A 969 -26.59 5.57 16.75
C VAL A 969 -26.98 7.07 16.74
N GLY A 970 -27.14 7.70 17.91
CA GLY A 970 -27.28 9.16 18.03
C GLY A 970 -26.04 9.93 17.56
N TRP A 971 -24.83 9.42 17.83
CA TRP A 971 -23.55 10.12 17.58
C TRP A 971 -22.57 9.37 16.65
N VAL A 972 -22.92 8.17 16.17
CA VAL A 972 -22.06 7.31 15.32
C VAL A 972 -21.43 8.07 14.15
N ASP A 973 -22.19 8.91 13.45
CA ASP A 973 -21.72 9.73 12.34
C ASP A 973 -20.69 10.79 12.77
N ALA A 974 -20.91 11.42 13.92
CA ALA A 974 -20.00 12.43 14.47
C ALA A 974 -18.71 11.78 15.01
N ILE A 975 -18.79 10.53 15.49
CA ILE A 975 -17.62 9.72 15.83
C ILE A 975 -16.86 9.34 14.54
N ALA A 976 -17.57 8.93 13.49
CA ALA A 976 -16.99 8.55 12.20
C ALA A 976 -16.27 9.73 11.52
N LEU A 977 -16.84 10.94 11.58
CA LEU A 977 -16.24 12.15 11.01
C LEU A 977 -15.14 12.77 11.87
N SER A 978 -14.88 12.29 13.09
CA SER A 978 -13.85 12.84 13.99
C SER A 978 -12.43 12.97 13.40
N PRO A 979 -11.94 12.11 12.48
CA PRO A 979 -10.62 12.31 11.86
C PRO A 979 -10.55 13.50 10.90
N LEU A 980 -11.70 13.96 10.40
CA LEU A 980 -11.81 15.09 9.46
C LEU A 980 -12.40 16.34 10.12
N SER A 981 -13.02 16.23 11.30
CA SER A 981 -13.64 17.35 12.01
C SER A 981 -12.67 18.47 12.40
N ILE A 982 -11.38 18.17 12.53
CA ILE A 982 -10.33 19.16 12.82
C ILE A 982 -10.09 20.11 11.63
N PHE A 983 -10.49 19.71 10.41
CA PHE A 983 -10.25 20.45 9.17
C PHE A 983 -11.56 20.94 8.53
N MET A 984 -12.63 21.10 9.31
CA MET A 984 -13.94 21.55 8.83
C MET A 984 -14.61 22.50 9.84
N PRO A 985 -15.35 23.53 9.37
CA PRO A 985 -16.20 24.33 10.25
C PRO A 985 -17.31 23.49 10.89
N TYR A 986 -17.68 23.78 12.14
CA TYR A 986 -18.70 23.02 12.88
C TYR A 986 -20.07 23.02 12.18
N ASP A 987 -20.43 24.12 11.49
CA ASP A 987 -21.67 24.26 10.73
C ASP A 987 -21.72 23.35 9.49
N TRP A 988 -20.54 23.05 8.93
CA TRP A 988 -20.40 22.09 7.83
C TRP A 988 -20.41 20.65 8.35
N ILE A 989 -19.82 20.40 9.53
CA ILE A 989 -19.87 19.09 10.19
C ILE A 989 -21.33 18.73 10.52
N ASP A 990 -22.12 19.64 11.10
CA ASP A 990 -23.54 19.43 11.38
C ASP A 990 -24.34 19.07 10.12
N ALA A 991 -24.14 19.80 9.03
CA ALA A 991 -24.80 19.54 7.75
C ALA A 991 -24.38 18.19 7.15
N LEU A 992 -23.09 17.84 7.27
CA LEU A 992 -22.54 16.58 6.77
C LEU A 992 -23.05 15.39 7.59
N VAL A 993 -22.99 15.45 8.92
CA VAL A 993 -23.58 14.47 9.86
C VAL A 993 -25.06 14.24 9.54
N HIS A 994 -25.86 15.30 9.41
CA HIS A 994 -27.28 15.14 9.06
C HIS A 994 -27.48 14.43 7.71
N THR A 995 -26.57 14.62 6.76
CA THR A 995 -26.64 14.01 5.43
C THR A 995 -26.20 12.54 5.45
N THR A 996 -25.11 12.20 6.13
CA THR A 996 -24.63 10.81 6.29
C THR A 996 -25.58 9.96 7.13
N SER A 997 -26.30 10.57 8.09
CA SER A 997 -27.34 9.97 8.93
C SER A 997 -28.59 9.49 8.18
N PHE A 998 -28.55 9.28 6.86
CA PHE A 998 -29.66 8.64 6.15
C PHE A 998 -29.89 7.20 6.64
N THR A 999 -28.84 6.43 6.95
CA THR A 999 -28.96 5.03 7.42
C THR A 999 -29.72 4.92 8.73
N THR A 1000 -29.49 5.85 9.66
CA THR A 1000 -30.20 5.91 10.96
C THR A 1000 -31.70 6.20 10.80
N ARG A 1001 -32.11 6.77 9.66
CA ARG A 1001 -33.51 7.03 9.28
C ARG A 1001 -34.15 5.90 8.44
N LEU A 1002 -33.36 4.95 7.93
CA LEU A 1002 -33.85 3.76 7.20
C LEU A 1002 -34.20 2.59 8.12
N ILE A 1003 -33.72 2.61 9.36
CA ILE A 1003 -33.97 1.58 10.38
C ILE A 1003 -34.81 2.22 11.50
N PRO A 1004 -35.91 1.59 11.94
CA PRO A 1004 -36.75 2.14 13.01
C PRO A 1004 -36.11 1.89 14.40
N PHE A 1005 -35.01 2.59 14.69
CA PHE A 1005 -34.39 2.61 16.02
C PHE A 1005 -35.30 3.30 17.04
N ALA A 1006 -35.42 2.73 18.25
CA ALA A 1006 -36.19 3.38 19.32
C ALA A 1006 -35.55 4.72 19.74
N ALA A 1007 -34.21 4.79 19.77
CA ALA A 1007 -33.44 6.01 20.04
C ALA A 1007 -33.80 7.20 19.11
N GLY A 1008 -34.31 6.93 17.90
CA GLY A 1008 -34.76 7.97 16.97
C GLY A 1008 -36.03 8.70 17.40
N ARG A 1009 -36.90 8.06 18.20
CA ARG A 1009 -38.10 8.68 18.79
C ARG A 1009 -37.87 9.18 20.20
N LEU A 1010 -36.86 8.67 20.90
CA LEU A 1010 -36.59 8.98 22.31
C LEU A 1010 -36.49 10.49 22.60
N VAL A 1011 -35.90 11.30 21.71
CA VAL A 1011 -35.85 12.76 21.89
C VAL A 1011 -37.26 13.38 21.82
N ASP A 1012 -38.08 12.94 20.86
CA ASP A 1012 -39.45 13.41 20.70
C ASP A 1012 -40.31 12.97 21.92
N GLU A 1013 -40.19 11.71 22.36
CA GLU A 1013 -40.89 11.14 23.53
C GLU A 1013 -40.49 11.84 24.85
N LEU A 1014 -39.19 12.11 25.05
CA LEU A 1014 -38.69 12.88 26.20
C LEU A 1014 -39.14 14.34 26.16
N ARG A 1015 -39.11 15.01 25.00
CA ARG A 1015 -39.61 16.38 24.84
C ARG A 1015 -41.08 16.46 25.22
N ASP A 1016 -41.91 15.56 24.69
CA ASP A 1016 -43.36 15.60 24.88
C ASP A 1016 -43.73 15.31 26.34
N TYR A 1017 -43.01 14.38 27.00
CA TYR A 1017 -43.13 14.17 28.44
C TYR A 1017 -42.73 15.40 29.26
N VAL A 1018 -41.59 16.03 28.95
CA VAL A 1018 -41.12 17.25 29.64
C VAL A 1018 -42.11 18.40 29.45
N TYR A 1019 -42.64 18.60 28.23
CA TYR A 1019 -43.64 19.63 27.95
C TYR A 1019 -44.93 19.39 28.75
N LEU A 1020 -45.44 18.16 28.76
CA LEU A 1020 -46.61 17.77 29.56
C LEU A 1020 -46.36 18.05 31.05
N LYS A 1021 -45.24 17.58 31.60
CA LYS A 1021 -44.89 17.76 33.01
C LYS A 1021 -44.73 19.24 33.38
N LYS A 1022 -44.09 20.04 32.52
CA LYS A 1022 -43.94 21.50 32.65
C LYS A 1022 -45.28 22.25 32.60
N SER A 1023 -46.28 21.73 31.88
CA SER A 1023 -47.64 22.30 31.86
C SER A 1023 -48.47 21.94 33.11
N GLN A 1024 -48.15 20.83 33.77
CA GLN A 1024 -48.85 20.35 34.98
C GLN A 1024 -48.26 20.92 36.27
N LEU A 1025 -46.95 21.14 36.31
CA LEU A 1025 -46.23 21.68 37.46
C LEU A 1025 -46.39 23.21 37.57
N LYS A 1026 -46.56 23.69 38.80
CA LYS A 1026 -46.46 25.13 39.14
C LYS A 1026 -45.05 25.56 39.55
N THR A 1027 -44.14 24.60 39.69
CA THR A 1027 -42.73 24.77 40.05
C THR A 1027 -41.87 24.96 38.80
N ASN A 1028 -40.68 25.57 38.95
CA ASN A 1028 -39.65 25.51 37.92
C ASN A 1028 -39.22 24.05 37.68
N LEU A 1029 -38.82 23.71 36.45
CA LEU A 1029 -38.41 22.36 36.07
C LEU A 1029 -36.94 22.35 35.64
N ILE A 1030 -36.13 21.52 36.29
CA ILE A 1030 -34.72 21.29 35.95
C ILE A 1030 -34.51 19.83 35.58
N LEU A 1031 -33.77 19.59 34.51
CA LEU A 1031 -33.46 18.26 34.00
C LEU A 1031 -31.98 17.92 34.29
N THR A 1032 -31.69 16.68 34.68
CA THR A 1032 -30.31 16.22 34.84
C THR A 1032 -30.16 14.73 34.49
N GLY A 1033 -28.95 14.31 34.18
CA GLY A 1033 -28.66 12.93 33.79
C GLY A 1033 -27.17 12.73 33.47
N GLY A 1034 -26.74 11.48 33.46
CA GLY A 1034 -25.36 11.08 33.16
C GLY A 1034 -25.20 10.40 31.81
N GLY A 1035 -23.99 10.47 31.24
CA GLY A 1035 -23.55 9.62 30.14
C GLY A 1035 -24.41 9.73 28.87
N VAL A 1036 -24.76 8.60 28.26
CA VAL A 1036 -25.60 8.57 27.05
C VAL A 1036 -26.99 9.16 27.32
N ALA A 1037 -27.55 8.90 28.50
CA ALA A 1037 -28.87 9.39 28.90
C ALA A 1037 -28.90 10.92 28.99
N GLY A 1038 -27.86 11.53 29.59
CA GLY A 1038 -27.71 12.99 29.62
C GLY A 1038 -27.58 13.62 28.23
N GLY A 1039 -26.96 12.93 27.26
CA GLY A 1039 -26.91 13.36 25.86
C GLY A 1039 -28.30 13.50 25.21
N PHE A 1040 -29.15 12.46 25.33
CA PHE A 1040 -30.52 12.53 24.80
C PHE A 1040 -31.40 13.52 25.58
N LEU A 1041 -31.24 13.58 26.90
CA LEU A 1041 -31.94 14.53 27.75
C LEU A 1041 -31.61 15.98 27.38
N SER A 1042 -30.35 16.29 27.05
CA SER A 1042 -29.91 17.61 26.60
C SER A 1042 -30.64 18.04 25.31
N ALA A 1043 -30.83 17.11 24.37
CA ALA A 1043 -31.55 17.41 23.14
C ALA A 1043 -33.04 17.70 23.39
N ALA A 1044 -33.68 16.89 24.25
CA ALA A 1044 -35.07 17.11 24.67
C ALA A 1044 -35.24 18.40 25.51
N ALA A 1045 -34.23 18.75 26.33
CA ALA A 1045 -34.18 19.96 27.14
C ALA A 1045 -34.15 21.23 26.27
N ALA A 1046 -33.25 21.26 25.27
CA ALA A 1046 -33.18 22.34 24.30
C ALA A 1046 -34.51 22.47 23.52
N GLN A 1047 -35.04 21.37 22.96
CA GLN A 1047 -36.32 21.41 22.23
C GLN A 1047 -37.51 21.86 23.09
N SER A 1048 -37.54 21.50 24.38
CA SER A 1048 -38.61 21.90 25.32
C SER A 1048 -38.35 23.26 26.01
N LYS A 1049 -37.23 23.91 25.71
CA LYS A 1049 -36.77 25.17 26.33
C LYS A 1049 -36.75 25.10 27.85
N THR A 1050 -36.14 24.03 28.37
CA THR A 1050 -36.12 23.68 29.81
C THR A 1050 -34.67 23.51 30.25
N GLN A 1051 -34.29 24.14 31.36
CA GLN A 1051 -32.91 24.09 31.83
C GLN A 1051 -32.47 22.66 32.15
N SER A 1052 -31.29 22.29 31.65
CA SER A 1052 -30.66 21.01 31.89
C SER A 1052 -29.20 21.14 32.27
N ILE A 1053 -28.78 20.34 33.25
CA ILE A 1053 -27.40 20.25 33.71
C ILE A 1053 -27.01 18.78 33.67
N VAL A 1054 -26.13 18.40 32.75
CA VAL A 1054 -25.82 16.99 32.46
C VAL A 1054 -24.37 16.66 32.77
N PHE A 1055 -24.12 15.42 33.18
CA PHE A 1055 -22.81 14.96 33.63
C PHE A 1055 -22.19 13.98 32.63
N ALA A 1056 -20.91 14.16 32.32
CA ALA A 1056 -20.12 13.26 31.47
C ALA A 1056 -20.81 12.86 30.15
N SER A 1057 -21.54 13.79 29.52
CA SER A 1057 -22.48 13.52 28.42
C SER A 1057 -21.90 13.93 27.06
N PRO A 1058 -22.29 13.27 25.96
CA PRO A 1058 -21.85 13.65 24.62
C PRO A 1058 -22.43 15.01 24.23
N GLY A 1059 -21.68 15.75 23.41
CA GLY A 1059 -22.07 17.05 22.88
C GLY A 1059 -23.14 16.97 21.79
N LEU A 1060 -23.75 18.12 21.49
CA LEU A 1060 -24.83 18.24 20.50
C LEU A 1060 -24.47 19.07 19.27
N LEU A 1061 -23.37 19.83 19.28
CA LEU A 1061 -23.06 20.86 18.28
C LEU A 1061 -22.96 20.29 16.85
N HIS A 1062 -22.26 19.17 16.68
CA HIS A 1062 -22.09 18.45 15.42
C HIS A 1062 -23.31 17.57 15.06
N CYS A 1063 -24.30 17.47 15.94
CA CYS A 1063 -25.50 16.63 15.77
C CYS A 1063 -26.80 17.45 15.82
N SER A 1064 -26.71 18.79 15.83
CA SER A 1064 -27.83 19.69 16.13
C SER A 1064 -29.00 19.49 15.17
N ARG A 1065 -28.74 19.50 13.86
CA ARG A 1065 -29.74 19.28 12.80
C ARG A 1065 -30.21 17.83 12.71
N LYS A 1066 -29.39 16.85 13.12
CA LYS A 1066 -29.79 15.45 13.24
C LYS A 1066 -30.82 15.26 14.36
N LEU A 1067 -30.56 15.88 15.52
CA LEU A 1067 -31.39 15.81 16.72
C LEU A 1067 -32.46 16.92 16.81
N ARG A 1068 -32.64 17.72 15.74
CA ARG A 1068 -33.58 18.87 15.65
C ARG A 1068 -33.44 19.88 16.80
N VAL A 1069 -32.21 20.17 17.20
CA VAL A 1069 -31.85 21.14 18.23
C VAL A 1069 -31.32 22.41 17.54
N SER A 1070 -31.78 23.59 17.96
CA SER A 1070 -31.18 24.86 17.52
C SER A 1070 -29.94 25.18 18.36
N PHE A 1071 -28.96 25.90 17.79
CA PHE A 1071 -27.79 26.33 18.55
C PHE A 1071 -28.16 27.24 19.72
N ASP A 1072 -29.08 28.19 19.50
CA ASP A 1072 -29.51 29.15 20.52
C ASP A 1072 -30.23 28.46 21.68
N ASP A 1073 -31.07 27.45 21.42
CA ASP A 1073 -31.72 26.67 22.48
C ASP A 1073 -30.73 25.75 23.21
N TYR A 1074 -29.73 25.18 22.50
CA TYR A 1074 -28.66 24.42 23.13
C TYR A 1074 -27.85 25.30 24.10
N HIS A 1075 -27.38 26.45 23.63
CA HIS A 1075 -26.62 27.42 24.42
C HIS A 1075 -27.44 28.00 25.58
N SER A 1076 -28.74 28.25 25.40
CA SER A 1076 -29.59 28.86 26.45
C SER A 1076 -30.07 27.88 27.53
N TYR A 1077 -30.17 26.58 27.23
CA TYR A 1077 -30.85 25.61 28.11
C TYR A 1077 -30.01 24.38 28.49
N VAL A 1078 -28.78 24.20 28.00
CA VAL A 1078 -27.94 23.03 28.28
C VAL A 1078 -26.58 23.43 28.84
N LEU A 1079 -26.30 23.02 30.07
CA LEU A 1079 -24.97 23.07 30.68
C LEU A 1079 -24.37 21.66 30.78
N SER A 1080 -23.21 21.45 30.16
CA SER A 1080 -22.50 20.17 30.20
C SER A 1080 -21.36 20.19 31.22
N ILE A 1081 -21.36 19.27 32.18
CA ILE A 1081 -20.29 19.11 33.18
C ILE A 1081 -19.53 17.82 32.86
N GLY A 1082 -18.37 18.00 32.21
CA GLY A 1082 -17.46 16.93 31.84
C GLY A 1082 -16.19 16.88 32.71
N VAL A 1083 -15.24 16.06 32.25
CA VAL A 1083 -13.89 15.91 32.81
C VAL A 1083 -12.85 16.02 31.70
N HIS A 1084 -11.67 16.53 32.01
CA HIS A 1084 -10.60 16.77 31.03
C HIS A 1084 -10.20 15.54 30.20
N TYR A 1085 -10.26 14.33 30.78
CA TYR A 1085 -9.96 13.07 30.11
C TYR A 1085 -11.20 12.17 29.87
N GLY A 1086 -12.42 12.70 30.03
CA GLY A 1086 -13.65 11.93 29.80
C GLY A 1086 -13.93 11.78 28.31
N VAL A 1087 -13.79 10.56 27.81
CA VAL A 1087 -13.89 10.24 26.37
C VAL A 1087 -15.22 10.70 25.77
N LEU A 1088 -16.34 10.59 26.52
CA LEU A 1088 -17.67 10.94 26.00
C LEU A 1088 -17.85 12.45 25.74
N ASN A 1089 -17.14 13.32 26.47
CA ASN A 1089 -17.25 14.78 26.33
C ASN A 1089 -16.63 15.32 25.03
N TYR A 1090 -15.78 14.52 24.37
CA TYR A 1090 -15.12 14.90 23.12
C TYR A 1090 -15.95 14.56 21.87
N ILE A 1091 -17.12 13.94 22.04
CA ILE A 1091 -17.96 13.45 20.94
C ILE A 1091 -19.13 14.40 20.71
N GLY A 1092 -19.56 14.52 19.45
CA GLY A 1092 -20.72 15.32 19.08
C GLY A 1092 -20.51 16.84 19.14
N GLY A 1093 -19.33 17.32 19.57
CA GLY A 1093 -19.01 18.75 19.69
C GLY A 1093 -19.73 19.42 20.86
N GLN A 1094 -18.97 20.08 21.73
CA GLN A 1094 -19.50 20.88 22.83
C GLN A 1094 -19.17 22.35 22.59
N ASP A 1095 -20.12 23.24 22.89
CA ASP A 1095 -19.83 24.67 22.98
C ASP A 1095 -19.02 24.93 24.26
N THR A 1096 -17.85 25.54 24.11
CA THR A 1096 -16.90 25.79 25.20
C THR A 1096 -17.44 26.77 26.24
N THR A 1097 -18.41 27.62 25.88
CA THR A 1097 -19.02 28.61 26.79
C THR A 1097 -20.04 27.99 27.74
N VAL A 1098 -20.67 26.87 27.37
CA VAL A 1098 -21.66 26.13 28.16
C VAL A 1098 -21.17 24.73 28.56
N SER A 1099 -19.86 24.53 28.58
CA SER A 1099 -19.22 23.31 29.07
C SER A 1099 -18.24 23.60 30.20
N GLN A 1100 -18.39 22.92 31.33
CA GLN A 1100 -17.42 22.91 32.42
C GLN A 1100 -16.64 21.61 32.40
N ARG A 1101 -15.31 21.68 32.56
CA ARG A 1101 -14.46 20.50 32.74
C ARG A 1101 -13.90 20.47 34.15
N VAL A 1102 -14.11 19.35 34.83
CA VAL A 1102 -13.53 19.03 36.15
C VAL A 1102 -12.18 18.32 35.93
N LEU A 1103 -11.22 18.51 36.84
CA LEU A 1103 -9.94 17.78 36.82
C LEU A 1103 -10.13 16.37 37.41
N CYS A 1104 -9.59 15.35 36.75
CA CYS A 1104 -9.61 13.96 37.25
C CYS A 1104 -8.36 13.21 36.77
N ASP A 1105 -7.49 12.83 37.70
CA ASP A 1105 -6.22 12.15 37.42
C ASP A 1105 -6.29 10.63 37.62
N ALA A 1106 -7.51 10.10 37.80
CA ALA A 1106 -7.78 8.68 38.01
C ALA A 1106 -8.09 7.95 36.68
N SER A 1107 -8.43 6.66 36.76
CA SER A 1107 -8.83 5.88 35.58
C SER A 1107 -10.06 6.50 34.88
N ALA A 1108 -10.11 6.43 33.54
CA ALA A 1108 -11.25 6.94 32.77
C ALA A 1108 -12.60 6.35 33.21
N LEU A 1109 -12.63 5.09 33.66
CA LEU A 1109 -13.83 4.45 34.21
C LEU A 1109 -14.28 5.10 35.53
N TYR A 1110 -13.36 5.60 36.35
CA TYR A 1110 -13.67 6.31 37.59
C TYR A 1110 -14.15 7.74 37.30
N CYS A 1111 -13.44 8.47 36.44
CA CYS A 1111 -13.77 9.85 36.07
C CYS A 1111 -15.14 10.01 35.38
N MET A 1112 -15.72 8.91 34.86
CA MET A 1112 -17.07 8.88 34.27
C MET A 1112 -18.17 8.49 35.29
N ARG A 1113 -17.84 8.14 36.54
CA ARG A 1113 -18.84 7.77 37.57
C ARG A 1113 -19.56 9.00 38.11
N PRO A 1114 -20.88 8.92 38.38
CA PRO A 1114 -21.61 9.94 39.15
C PRO A 1114 -20.92 10.30 40.49
N GLN A 1115 -20.40 9.28 41.20
CA GLN A 1115 -19.61 9.43 42.44
C GLN A 1115 -18.41 10.37 42.32
N PHE A 1116 -17.74 10.40 41.16
CA PHE A 1116 -16.61 11.31 40.97
C PHE A 1116 -17.11 12.77 40.93
N PHE A 1117 -18.19 13.05 40.20
CA PHE A 1117 -18.73 14.40 40.05
C PHE A 1117 -19.28 14.94 41.37
N SER A 1118 -20.02 14.12 42.14
CA SER A 1118 -20.51 14.50 43.46
C SER A 1118 -19.36 14.80 44.42
N THR A 1119 -18.36 13.93 44.52
CA THR A 1119 -17.19 14.12 45.39
C THR A 1119 -16.38 15.36 45.00
N ALA A 1120 -16.01 15.48 43.73
CA ALA A 1120 -15.18 16.60 43.25
C ALA A 1120 -15.89 17.96 43.35
N LEU A 1121 -17.22 18.01 43.13
CA LEU A 1121 -17.98 19.24 43.30
C LEU A 1121 -18.24 19.58 44.78
N LEU A 1122 -18.42 18.59 45.67
CA LEU A 1122 -18.46 18.83 47.12
C LEU A 1122 -17.15 19.44 47.63
N GLU A 1123 -16.00 18.90 47.21
CA GLU A 1123 -14.67 19.40 47.61
C GLU A 1123 -14.34 20.77 47.00
N ALA A 1124 -14.69 20.99 45.73
CA ALA A 1124 -14.40 22.24 45.04
C ALA A 1124 -15.35 23.38 45.44
N CYS A 1125 -16.67 23.14 45.44
CA CYS A 1125 -17.68 24.16 45.72
C CYS A 1125 -18.00 24.32 47.21
N GLY A 1126 -17.51 23.42 48.07
CA GLY A 1126 -17.80 23.38 49.51
C GLY A 1126 -19.24 22.98 49.82
N ASP A 1127 -19.48 22.50 51.04
CA ASP A 1127 -20.83 22.12 51.48
C ASP A 1127 -21.24 22.71 52.82
N ALA A 1128 -22.25 23.60 52.77
CA ALA A 1128 -22.87 24.19 53.95
C ALA A 1128 -23.52 23.13 54.86
N GLU A 1129 -24.04 22.05 54.28
CA GLU A 1129 -24.74 20.97 55.01
C GLU A 1129 -23.78 19.91 55.60
N GLY A 1130 -22.47 20.06 55.41
CA GLY A 1130 -21.47 19.13 55.95
C GLY A 1130 -21.57 17.69 55.42
N ARG A 1131 -22.20 17.47 54.25
CA ARG A 1131 -22.40 16.14 53.65
C ARG A 1131 -21.07 15.54 53.22
N ARG A 1132 -20.96 14.22 53.35
CA ARG A 1132 -19.69 13.49 53.18
C ARG A 1132 -19.90 12.20 52.39
N HIS A 1133 -18.89 11.85 51.60
CA HIS A 1133 -18.74 10.52 51.04
C HIS A 1133 -17.98 9.59 51.99
N VAL A 1134 -18.22 8.29 51.86
CA VAL A 1134 -17.26 7.26 52.23
C VAL A 1134 -16.03 7.43 51.33
N ALA A 1135 -14.86 7.63 51.94
CA ALA A 1135 -13.62 7.80 51.20
C ALA A 1135 -13.43 6.65 50.19
N SER A 1136 -13.22 7.00 48.92
CA SER A 1136 -13.06 6.04 47.84
C SER A 1136 -11.77 5.24 48.01
N THR A 1137 -11.90 3.93 48.21
CA THR A 1137 -10.84 2.94 48.01
C THR A 1137 -10.71 2.60 46.52
#